data_AF-A0A5B8UAI4-F1
#
_entry.id   AF-A0A5B8UAI4-F1
#
_cell.length_a   1.000
_cell.length_b   1.000
_cell.length_c   1.000
_cell.angle_alpha   90.00
_cell.angle_beta   90.00
_cell.angle_gamma   90.00
#
_symmetry.space_group_name_H-M   'P 1'
#
loop_
_entity.id
_entity.type
_entity.pdbx_description
1 polymer ?
#
loop_
_entity_poly.entity_id
_entity_poly.type
_entity_poly.pdbx_seq_one_letter_code
_entity_poly.pdbx_strand_id
1 'polypeptide(L)'
;MSTTSRLTTSDRVATLEGSIRPGSPSPMGQWRWRCPAVRRAASIVLVLMVGLGAWNVSGAGAATVPLGARSFDAACTSAGSGDVITVPAGSYGAQYVGCTKAVTFQIDPSAQIALLDVHGASGPTFDGGTYIGTSADGAVSLTNTSNVTVRHARIHNMVYVEGTVDTTISANVIEPAPGGTTWSNGDMMDIYEQTRSPQSNLRLTIADNVFHGLRAPTPSSHSDALQFCNCGNVNQIPQQIKILRNRFYDNECMNIRTNDRDDVLIEQNVFGDTVTGISGCGYYSLDVLAADADVRYNTFPGRQKIQVNSAADTGQSQTWVGNAGVGMSTSCDAVRATYSHNVWTSQKCGSTDVQVASLKLNPDGSPLAGSPVVDAGDPSTFPAFDVMGDVRFAGRGPDAGAFEFGSTTTVPVDSSPAPTPSGPQPPGRTNGPSPPQGPGPAPGSGGSAAPLPSAGGGGVATPSGLVAAYGFDELKGTVITDTSGHGLDGHRHGGRRTASGRFGRAMTFDGHGAHVTIPDAPALRLSRRMTLEAWVRPTAAAGQRVILVKGLQGSMSYGLYASDGRRPGARLVTARHISRVRAQKGLARRAWSHVAITYDGAYLVLYVNGVRSGSTRTSGALLPGRGALRIGSGFRGTLDEIRIYRRALTQREVAGDMGRPVTG
;
A
#
# COMPACT_ATOMS: atom_id res chain seq x y z
N MET A 1 37.44 36.48 31.61
CA MET A 1 36.14 36.84 31.00
C MET A 1 35.05 36.15 31.79
N SER A 2 34.10 36.90 32.35
CA SER A 2 32.90 36.35 32.98
C SER A 2 31.88 36.13 31.86
N THR A 3 31.45 34.89 31.64
CA THR A 3 30.36 34.56 30.72
C THR A 3 29.13 34.21 31.53
N THR A 4 28.10 35.06 31.45
CA THR A 4 26.80 34.84 32.11
C THR A 4 25.81 34.35 31.07
N SER A 5 25.35 33.10 31.20
CA SER A 5 24.30 32.54 30.34
C SER A 5 23.00 32.48 31.15
N ARG A 6 21.97 33.24 30.73
CA ARG A 6 20.61 33.13 31.30
C ARG A 6 19.80 32.12 30.49
N LEU A 7 19.24 31.12 31.15
CA LEU A 7 18.14 30.30 30.63
C LEU A 7 16.84 30.78 31.29
N THR A 8 15.83 31.08 30.47
CA THR A 8 14.48 31.42 30.94
C THR A 8 13.52 30.33 30.48
N THR A 9 12.85 29.70 31.43
CA THR A 9 11.55 29.03 31.24
C THR A 9 10.66 29.42 32.42
N SER A 10 9.35 29.43 32.20
CA SER A 10 8.36 30.01 33.11
C SER A 10 8.51 29.47 34.55
N ASP A 11 8.70 30.41 35.48
CA ASP A 11 8.48 30.36 36.93
C ASP A 11 9.59 30.04 37.95
N ARG A 12 10.87 29.74 37.62
CA ARG A 12 11.97 29.82 38.64
C ARG A 12 13.34 30.18 38.06
N VAL A 13 14.05 31.11 38.71
CA VAL A 13 15.41 31.56 38.34
C VAL A 13 16.47 30.75 39.08
N ALA A 14 17.40 30.10 38.36
CA ALA A 14 18.64 29.57 38.92
C ALA A 14 19.84 30.20 38.21
N THR A 15 20.79 30.74 38.97
CA THR A 15 21.97 31.44 38.45
C THR A 15 23.21 30.56 38.61
N LEU A 16 23.94 30.33 37.52
CA LEU A 16 25.22 29.61 37.52
C LEU A 16 26.35 30.65 37.41
N GLU A 17 27.23 30.71 38.42
CA GLU A 17 28.43 31.53 38.40
C GLU A 17 29.68 30.64 38.43
N GLY A 18 30.63 30.89 37.52
CA GLY A 18 31.93 30.25 37.50
C GLY A 18 33.03 31.27 37.20
N SER A 19 34.15 31.20 37.91
CA SER A 19 35.35 32.00 37.65
C SER A 19 36.52 31.10 37.25
N ILE A 20 37.19 31.39 36.13
CA ILE A 20 38.44 30.75 35.72
C ILE A 20 39.59 31.70 36.06
N ARG A 21 40.56 31.27 36.89
CA ARG A 21 41.83 32.00 37.06
C ARG A 21 42.81 31.58 35.95
N PRO A 22 43.55 32.51 35.32
CA PRO A 22 44.54 32.14 34.31
C PRO A 22 45.80 31.57 34.97
N GLY A 23 46.29 30.42 34.49
CA GLY A 23 47.68 29.96 34.75
C GLY A 23 47.90 28.66 35.53
N SER A 24 47.11 27.59 35.35
CA SER A 24 47.46 26.24 35.86
C SER A 24 46.95 25.11 34.95
N PRO A 25 47.73 24.04 34.71
CA PRO A 25 47.37 22.97 33.77
C PRO A 25 46.54 21.89 34.47
N SER A 26 45.26 22.16 34.77
CA SER A 26 44.27 21.16 35.19
C SER A 26 42.84 21.74 35.11
N PRO A 27 41.88 21.16 34.38
CA PRO A 27 40.52 21.66 34.32
C PRO A 27 39.66 20.98 35.40
N MET A 28 39.77 21.43 36.66
CA MET A 28 38.74 21.17 37.67
C MET A 28 38.26 22.51 38.22
N GLY A 29 37.30 23.13 37.54
CA GLY A 29 36.53 24.25 38.10
C GLY A 29 35.54 23.73 39.13
N GLN A 30 35.58 24.25 40.35
CA GLN A 30 34.53 24.02 41.34
C GLN A 30 33.27 24.80 40.95
N TRP A 31 32.17 24.09 40.69
CA TRP A 31 30.85 24.68 40.48
C TRP A 31 30.06 24.62 41.79
N ARG A 32 29.51 25.74 42.26
CA ARG A 32 28.61 25.79 43.42
C ARG A 32 27.21 26.21 42.98
N TRP A 33 26.22 25.37 43.26
CA TRP A 33 24.81 25.70 43.11
C TRP A 33 24.29 26.33 44.41
N ARG A 34 23.66 27.50 44.35
CA ARG A 34 22.85 28.04 45.44
C ARG A 34 21.37 27.96 45.05
N CYS A 35 20.59 27.14 45.75
CA CYS A 35 19.13 27.19 45.73
C CYS A 35 18.63 27.78 47.05
N PRO A 36 17.78 28.83 47.04
CA PRO A 36 17.04 29.23 48.23
C PRO A 36 15.86 28.27 48.44
N ALA A 37 15.89 27.54 49.57
CA ALA A 37 14.75 26.95 50.26
C ALA A 37 13.85 25.93 49.53
N VAL A 38 14.16 24.63 49.69
CA VAL A 38 13.14 23.60 50.00
C VAL A 38 13.75 22.61 51.00
N ARG A 39 13.08 22.40 52.13
CA ARG A 39 13.45 21.45 53.19
C ARG A 39 13.07 20.01 52.78
N ARG A 40 13.92 19.05 53.19
CA ARG A 40 13.74 17.57 53.29
C ARG A 40 14.14 16.70 52.07
N ALA A 41 15.40 16.24 52.15
CA ALA A 41 15.93 14.88 51.96
C ALA A 41 15.35 13.93 50.89
N ALA A 42 16.17 13.62 49.88
CA ALA A 42 16.58 12.25 49.54
C ALA A 42 17.84 12.29 48.63
N SER A 43 18.89 11.58 49.04
CA SER A 43 20.16 11.49 48.34
C SER A 43 20.05 10.60 47.11
N ILE A 44 20.53 11.06 45.95
CA ILE A 44 20.93 10.20 44.83
C ILE A 44 22.42 10.38 44.61
N VAL A 45 23.19 9.35 44.96
CA VAL A 45 24.62 9.23 44.65
C VAL A 45 24.72 8.71 43.22
N LEU A 46 25.21 9.51 42.29
CA LEU A 46 25.63 9.05 40.97
C LEU A 46 27.17 9.00 40.95
N VAL A 47 27.73 7.79 40.99
CA VAL A 47 29.17 7.55 40.80
C VAL A 47 29.48 7.65 39.32
N LEU A 48 30.22 8.69 38.91
CA LEU A 48 30.78 8.80 37.56
C LEU A 48 32.19 8.19 37.56
N MET A 49 32.36 6.98 37.02
CA MET A 49 33.69 6.49 36.62
C MET A 49 34.01 7.04 35.24
N VAL A 50 35.01 7.92 35.15
CA VAL A 50 35.59 8.38 33.88
C VAL A 50 36.67 7.38 33.46
N GLY A 51 36.36 6.54 32.48
CA GLY A 51 37.34 5.74 31.75
C GLY A 51 37.62 6.38 30.40
N LEU A 52 38.83 6.92 30.22
CA LEU A 52 39.37 7.36 28.93
C LEU A 52 39.51 6.13 28.01
N GLY A 53 38.66 6.05 27.00
CA GLY A 53 38.75 5.09 25.91
C GLY A 53 37.94 5.61 24.74
N ALA A 54 38.48 5.56 23.54
CA ALA A 54 37.77 5.95 22.33
C ALA A 54 36.52 5.08 22.16
N TRP A 55 35.34 5.68 22.34
CA TRP A 55 34.07 5.07 21.95
C TRP A 55 33.65 5.69 20.63
N ASN A 56 33.72 4.88 19.58
CA ASN A 56 32.85 5.08 18.42
C ASN A 56 31.42 5.22 18.92
N VAL A 57 30.81 6.39 18.68
CA VAL A 57 29.38 6.58 18.85
C VAL A 57 28.71 5.74 17.77
N SER A 58 28.42 4.47 18.10
CA SER A 58 27.42 3.70 17.37
C SER A 58 26.11 4.49 17.39
N GLY A 59 25.50 4.58 16.21
CA GLY A 59 24.54 5.61 15.84
C GLY A 59 23.43 5.88 16.86
N ALA A 60 23.14 7.17 17.07
CA ALA A 60 21.85 7.58 17.57
C ALA A 60 20.79 6.93 16.65
N GLY A 61 19.96 6.06 17.22
CA GLY A 61 18.84 5.48 16.49
C GLY A 61 17.92 6.59 16.01
N ALA A 62 17.29 6.38 14.85
CA ALA A 62 16.29 7.28 14.27
C ALA A 62 15.32 7.80 15.35
N ALA A 63 15.28 9.11 15.53
CA ALA A 63 14.38 9.75 16.47
C ALA A 63 13.03 10.00 15.82
N THR A 64 11.95 9.81 16.58
CA THR A 64 10.62 10.29 16.19
C THR A 64 10.40 11.67 16.78
N VAL A 65 10.20 12.68 15.93
CA VAL A 65 10.06 14.09 16.35
C VAL A 65 8.76 14.66 15.76
N PRO A 66 7.89 15.34 16.53
CA PRO A 66 6.75 16.05 15.94
C PRO A 66 7.22 17.26 15.14
N LEU A 67 6.54 17.55 14.02
CA LEU A 67 6.82 18.76 13.22
C LEU A 67 6.73 20.04 14.07
N GLY A 68 5.75 20.09 14.99
CA GLY A 68 5.54 21.23 15.88
C GLY A 68 5.18 22.50 15.12
N ALA A 69 5.74 23.65 15.51
CA ALA A 69 5.58 24.94 14.83
C ALA A 69 6.66 25.20 13.76
N ARG A 70 7.38 24.16 13.30
CA ARG A 70 8.45 24.29 12.30
C ARG A 70 7.88 24.19 10.88
N SER A 71 8.50 24.86 9.91
CA SER A 71 8.32 24.50 8.50
C SER A 71 8.99 23.15 8.21
N PHE A 72 8.62 22.52 7.10
CA PHE A 72 9.20 21.23 6.69
C PHE A 72 10.72 21.35 6.45
N ASP A 73 11.16 22.43 5.81
CA ASP A 73 12.57 22.76 5.60
C ASP A 73 13.35 22.91 6.92
N ALA A 74 12.79 23.67 7.88
CA ALA A 74 13.39 23.83 9.19
C ALA A 74 13.47 22.50 9.96
N ALA A 75 12.46 21.64 9.78
CA ALA A 75 12.46 20.30 10.35
C ALA A 75 13.58 19.45 9.73
N CYS A 76 13.76 19.47 8.40
CA CYS A 76 14.85 18.80 7.70
C CYS A 76 16.24 19.27 8.17
N THR A 77 16.43 20.58 8.33
CA THR A 77 17.69 21.14 8.83
C THR A 77 18.03 20.62 10.23
N SER A 78 17.02 20.55 11.10
CA SER A 78 17.18 20.15 12.50
C SER A 78 17.28 18.65 12.73
N ALA A 79 16.78 17.84 11.80
CA ALA A 79 16.71 16.38 11.93
C ALA A 79 18.07 15.71 11.67
N GLY A 80 18.28 14.55 12.30
CA GLY A 80 19.33 13.59 11.97
C GLY A 80 18.98 12.77 10.73
N SER A 81 20.00 12.16 10.11
CA SER A 81 19.77 11.19 9.03
C SER A 81 19.08 9.94 9.57
N GLY A 82 18.00 9.51 8.93
CA GLY A 82 17.13 8.40 9.33
C GLY A 82 15.97 8.79 10.23
N ASP A 83 15.89 10.04 10.69
CA ASP A 83 14.83 10.48 11.60
C ASP A 83 13.44 10.45 10.95
N VAL A 84 12.42 10.23 11.79
CA VAL A 84 11.01 10.25 11.42
C VAL A 84 10.35 11.49 12.01
N ILE A 85 9.92 12.40 11.15
CA ILE A 85 9.19 13.60 11.51
C ILE A 85 7.69 13.31 11.38
N THR A 86 6.97 13.31 12.50
CA THR A 86 5.51 13.11 12.51
C THR A 86 4.79 14.42 12.22
N VAL A 87 3.94 14.42 11.20
CA VAL A 87 3.14 15.58 10.79
C VAL A 87 1.68 15.29 11.17
N PRO A 88 1.11 16.02 12.15
CA PRO A 88 -0.26 15.79 12.59
C PRO A 88 -1.29 16.26 11.55
N ALA A 89 -2.55 15.89 11.76
CA ALA A 89 -3.68 16.43 11.01
C ALA A 89 -3.70 17.97 11.04
N GLY A 90 -4.02 18.58 9.90
CA GLY A 90 -4.10 20.03 9.78
C GLY A 90 -3.89 20.54 8.36
N SER A 91 -4.03 21.85 8.18
CA SER A 91 -3.72 22.52 6.91
C SER A 91 -2.40 23.25 7.03
N TYR A 92 -1.49 22.93 6.11
CA TYR A 92 -0.17 23.51 6.01
C TYR A 92 -0.13 24.38 4.77
N GLY A 93 0.19 25.66 4.96
CA GLY A 93 0.41 26.60 3.85
C GLY A 93 1.58 26.18 2.97
N ALA A 94 1.86 26.95 1.94
CA ALA A 94 2.84 26.60 0.92
C ALA A 94 4.22 26.23 1.51
N GLN A 95 4.72 25.03 1.17
CA GLN A 95 5.97 24.47 1.70
C GLN A 95 7.04 24.38 0.61
N TYR A 96 8.25 24.83 0.95
CA TYR A 96 9.49 24.40 0.30
C TYR A 96 10.17 23.36 1.19
N VAL A 97 10.74 22.32 0.60
CA VAL A 97 11.36 21.24 1.35
C VAL A 97 12.77 20.95 0.84
N GLY A 98 13.77 21.50 1.53
CA GLY A 98 15.19 21.35 1.23
C GLY A 98 15.89 20.36 2.17
N CYS A 99 15.99 19.08 1.80
CA CYS A 99 16.59 18.07 2.68
C CYS A 99 17.96 17.61 2.17
N THR A 100 18.98 17.85 2.98
CA THR A 100 20.37 17.39 2.74
C THR A 100 20.67 16.06 3.43
N LYS A 101 19.70 15.51 4.15
CA LYS A 101 19.78 14.23 4.88
C LYS A 101 18.54 13.40 4.57
N ALA A 102 18.70 12.09 4.60
CA ALA A 102 17.57 11.17 4.48
C ALA A 102 16.67 11.32 5.71
N VAL A 103 15.45 11.80 5.54
CA VAL A 103 14.46 11.93 6.62
C VAL A 103 13.12 11.40 6.14
N THR A 104 12.28 10.92 7.05
CA THR A 104 10.92 10.48 6.72
C THR A 104 9.90 11.41 7.36
N PHE A 105 9.08 12.07 6.55
CA PHE A 105 7.86 12.71 7.01
C PHE A 105 6.74 11.67 7.05
N GLN A 106 6.37 11.25 8.25
CA GLN A 106 5.21 10.41 8.49
C GLN A 106 4.00 11.30 8.72
N ILE A 107 3.12 11.37 7.73
CA ILE A 107 2.09 12.39 7.65
C ILE A 107 0.72 11.78 7.91
N ASP A 108 -0.04 12.42 8.79
CA ASP A 108 -1.43 12.07 9.02
C ASP A 108 -2.22 12.11 7.70
N PRO A 109 -2.99 11.08 7.35
CA PRO A 109 -3.73 11.04 6.08
C PRO A 109 -4.68 12.23 5.85
N SER A 110 -5.15 12.87 6.92
CA SER A 110 -6.04 14.03 6.83
C SER A 110 -5.29 15.38 6.69
N ALA A 111 -3.97 15.39 6.81
CA ALA A 111 -3.16 16.59 6.63
C ALA A 111 -3.21 17.06 5.17
N GLN A 112 -3.48 18.36 4.97
CA GLN A 112 -3.49 19.02 3.67
C GLN A 112 -2.25 19.91 3.57
N ILE A 113 -1.37 19.61 2.63
CA ILE A 113 -0.08 20.29 2.48
C ILE A 113 -0.04 20.95 1.11
N ALA A 114 -0.05 22.28 1.10
CA ALA A 114 0.33 23.05 -0.07
C ALA A 114 1.84 22.86 -0.31
N LEU A 115 2.23 22.10 -1.33
CA LEU A 115 3.64 21.79 -1.62
C LEU A 115 4.05 22.55 -2.88
N LEU A 116 5.08 23.40 -2.76
CA LEU A 116 5.62 24.17 -3.87
C LEU A 116 6.72 23.40 -4.58
N ASP A 117 7.75 23.02 -3.82
CA ASP A 117 8.95 22.40 -4.37
C ASP A 117 9.69 21.57 -3.31
N VAL A 118 10.21 20.43 -3.75
CA VAL A 118 11.13 19.56 -3.02
C VAL A 118 12.47 19.59 -3.74
N HIS A 119 13.53 19.97 -3.03
CA HIS A 119 14.89 20.04 -3.56
C HIS A 119 15.93 19.47 -2.58
N GLY A 120 17.11 19.09 -3.07
CA GLY A 120 18.26 18.77 -2.22
C GLY A 120 18.85 17.36 -2.36
N ALA A 121 20.11 17.24 -1.92
CA ALA A 121 21.01 16.15 -2.30
C ALA A 121 20.71 14.76 -1.71
N SER A 122 19.76 14.60 -0.77
CA SER A 122 19.46 13.28 -0.17
C SER A 122 17.98 13.04 0.15
N GLY A 123 17.07 13.70 -0.58
CA GLY A 123 15.67 13.33 -0.81
C GLY A 123 14.87 12.83 0.39
N PRO A 124 13.88 13.59 0.89
CA PRO A 124 13.01 13.09 1.94
C PRO A 124 12.12 11.94 1.44
N THR A 125 11.69 11.11 2.39
CA THR A 125 10.53 10.22 2.22
C THR A 125 9.28 10.93 2.74
N PHE A 126 8.28 11.02 1.89
CA PHE A 126 6.94 11.49 2.20
C PHE A 126 6.00 10.29 2.27
N ASP A 127 5.44 10.03 3.46
CA ASP A 127 4.61 8.87 3.72
C ASP A 127 3.25 9.30 4.30
N GLY A 128 2.24 9.37 3.45
CA GLY A 128 0.88 9.79 3.80
C GLY A 128 0.55 11.25 3.43
N GLY A 129 -0.64 11.67 3.84
CA GLY A 129 -1.15 13.03 3.65
C GLY A 129 -1.79 13.30 2.29
N THR A 130 -2.28 14.52 2.14
CA THR A 130 -2.77 15.07 0.87
C THR A 130 -1.87 16.24 0.44
N TYR A 131 -1.34 16.16 -0.77
CA TYR A 131 -0.51 17.21 -1.36
C TYR A 131 -1.31 17.99 -2.38
N ILE A 132 -1.20 19.31 -2.31
CA ILE A 132 -1.84 20.24 -3.23
C ILE A 132 -0.72 21.04 -3.86
N GLY A 133 -0.54 20.91 -5.17
CA GLY A 133 0.45 21.72 -5.88
C GLY A 133 0.07 23.20 -5.85
N THR A 134 1.07 24.07 -5.67
CA THR A 134 0.85 25.51 -5.42
C THR A 134 1.76 26.44 -6.23
N SER A 135 2.54 25.89 -7.17
CA SER A 135 3.30 26.71 -8.13
C SER A 135 2.35 27.53 -9.02
N ALA A 136 2.90 28.44 -9.85
CA ALA A 136 2.10 29.15 -10.87
C ALA A 136 1.31 28.19 -11.77
N ASP A 137 1.83 26.98 -11.87
CA ASP A 137 1.35 25.84 -12.64
C ASP A 137 0.43 24.90 -11.84
N GLY A 138 0.31 25.12 -10.53
CA GLY A 138 -0.46 24.28 -9.62
C GLY A 138 0.17 22.91 -9.35
N ALA A 139 1.45 22.72 -9.67
CA ALA A 139 2.18 21.46 -9.57
C ALA A 139 2.94 21.30 -8.23
N VAL A 140 3.13 20.05 -7.81
CA VAL A 140 4.17 19.60 -6.88
C VAL A 140 5.47 19.41 -7.67
N SER A 141 6.48 20.23 -7.39
CA SER A 141 7.76 20.17 -8.08
C SER A 141 8.79 19.32 -7.31
N LEU A 142 9.49 18.43 -8.01
CA LEU A 142 10.67 17.69 -7.55
C LEU A 142 11.87 18.11 -8.41
N THR A 143 12.71 18.99 -7.88
CA THR A 143 13.82 19.58 -8.65
C THR A 143 15.18 19.33 -8.01
N ASN A 144 16.14 18.87 -8.82
CA ASN A 144 17.52 18.64 -8.38
C ASN A 144 17.62 17.80 -7.08
N THR A 145 16.81 16.73 -7.00
CA THR A 145 16.77 15.85 -5.83
C THR A 145 17.50 14.52 -6.05
N SER A 146 17.88 13.84 -4.97
CA SER A 146 18.30 12.43 -5.04
C SER A 146 17.61 11.59 -3.96
N ASN A 147 17.21 10.35 -4.25
CA ASN A 147 16.61 9.40 -3.29
C ASN A 147 15.25 9.84 -2.71
N VAL A 148 14.42 10.51 -3.50
CA VAL A 148 13.08 10.93 -3.06
C VAL A 148 12.10 9.75 -3.11
N THR A 149 11.28 9.61 -2.07
CA THR A 149 10.16 8.66 -2.08
C THR A 149 8.88 9.38 -1.71
N VAL A 150 7.84 9.26 -2.54
CA VAL A 150 6.49 9.73 -2.23
C VAL A 150 5.56 8.53 -2.24
N ARG A 151 4.92 8.25 -1.09
CA ARG A 151 4.06 7.08 -0.96
C ARG A 151 2.86 7.27 -0.05
N HIS A 152 1.84 6.44 -0.29
CA HIS A 152 0.58 6.42 0.47
C HIS A 152 -0.13 7.77 0.55
N ALA A 153 0.09 8.64 -0.44
CA ALA A 153 -0.44 9.98 -0.47
C ALA A 153 -1.60 10.12 -1.47
N ARG A 154 -2.44 11.12 -1.22
CA ARG A 154 -3.33 11.69 -2.25
C ARG A 154 -2.65 12.93 -2.82
N ILE A 155 -2.46 12.99 -4.13
CA ILE A 155 -1.76 14.07 -4.81
C ILE A 155 -2.75 14.74 -5.75
N HIS A 156 -3.10 15.98 -5.40
CA HIS A 156 -3.90 16.85 -6.23
C HIS A 156 -3.00 17.71 -7.11
N ASN A 157 -3.29 17.69 -8.40
CA ASN A 157 -2.52 18.35 -9.45
C ASN A 157 -1.09 17.80 -9.62
N MET A 158 -0.42 18.39 -10.60
CA MET A 158 0.68 17.82 -11.35
C MET A 158 1.91 17.50 -10.52
N VAL A 159 2.62 16.42 -10.86
CA VAL A 159 4.00 16.22 -10.40
C VAL A 159 4.94 16.61 -11.54
N TYR A 160 5.81 17.58 -11.29
CA TYR A 160 6.89 17.97 -12.21
C TYR A 160 8.21 17.44 -11.67
N VAL A 161 8.97 16.72 -12.50
CA VAL A 161 10.26 16.13 -12.10
C VAL A 161 11.37 16.61 -13.03
N GLU A 162 12.38 17.26 -12.47
CA GLU A 162 13.55 17.76 -13.22
C GLU A 162 14.85 17.58 -12.43
N GLY A 163 15.94 17.18 -13.10
CA GLY A 163 17.28 17.10 -12.51
C GLY A 163 17.40 16.11 -11.35
N THR A 164 16.50 15.14 -11.27
CA THR A 164 16.28 14.30 -10.10
C THR A 164 16.76 12.86 -10.34
N VAL A 165 17.36 12.22 -9.34
CA VAL A 165 17.91 10.85 -9.43
C VAL A 165 17.31 9.96 -8.35
N ASP A 166 17.11 8.67 -8.63
CA ASP A 166 16.60 7.68 -7.66
C ASP A 166 15.28 8.08 -7.00
N THR A 167 14.26 8.31 -7.81
CA THR A 167 12.93 8.69 -7.30
C THR A 167 11.96 7.54 -7.39
N THR A 168 11.20 7.35 -6.32
CA THR A 168 10.10 6.38 -6.25
C THR A 168 8.80 7.09 -5.91
N ILE A 169 7.83 7.02 -6.81
CA ILE A 169 6.45 7.48 -6.59
C ILE A 169 5.59 6.23 -6.54
N SER A 170 5.12 5.85 -5.35
CA SER A 170 4.40 4.58 -5.22
C SER A 170 3.23 4.54 -4.25
N ALA A 171 2.25 3.68 -4.55
CA ALA A 171 1.07 3.50 -3.71
C ALA A 171 0.29 4.80 -3.43
N ASN A 172 0.26 5.72 -4.39
CA ASN A 172 -0.47 6.98 -4.29
C ASN A 172 -1.80 6.95 -5.06
N VAL A 173 -2.66 7.90 -4.74
CA VAL A 173 -3.81 8.31 -5.56
C VAL A 173 -3.46 9.66 -6.18
N ILE A 174 -3.47 9.74 -7.51
CA ILE A 174 -3.10 10.92 -8.29
C ILE A 174 -4.32 11.33 -9.12
N GLU A 175 -4.77 12.57 -8.90
CA GLU A 175 -6.02 13.08 -9.47
C GLU A 175 -5.96 14.60 -9.67
N PRO A 176 -6.77 15.18 -10.56
CA PRO A 176 -6.83 16.63 -10.72
C PRO A 176 -7.41 17.31 -9.46
N ALA A 177 -7.04 18.58 -9.23
CA ALA A 177 -7.65 19.34 -8.15
C ALA A 177 -9.14 19.60 -8.38
N PRO A 178 -9.92 19.81 -7.30
CA PRO A 178 -11.30 20.28 -7.37
C PRO A 178 -11.37 21.61 -8.16
N GLY A 179 -11.98 21.57 -9.35
CA GLY A 179 -12.05 22.72 -10.26
C GLY A 179 -11.37 22.53 -11.62
N GLY A 180 -10.66 21.42 -11.82
CA GLY A 180 -9.99 21.08 -13.08
C GLY A 180 -8.50 21.42 -13.07
N THR A 181 -7.80 21.02 -14.13
CA THR A 181 -6.36 21.34 -14.30
C THR A 181 -6.21 22.79 -14.77
N THR A 182 -5.27 23.53 -14.19
CA THR A 182 -5.00 24.95 -14.51
C THR A 182 -3.92 25.14 -15.58
N TRP A 183 -3.38 24.05 -16.12
CA TRP A 183 -2.21 24.06 -17.00
C TRP A 183 -2.59 24.20 -18.48
N SER A 184 -1.77 24.93 -19.24
CA SER A 184 -2.00 25.12 -20.68
C SER A 184 -1.87 23.82 -21.49
N ASN A 185 -1.09 22.86 -20.99
CA ASN A 185 -0.97 21.51 -21.57
C ASN A 185 -1.97 20.53 -20.94
N GLY A 186 -2.22 20.61 -19.63
CA GLY A 186 -3.34 19.94 -18.96
C GLY A 186 -3.07 18.54 -18.40
N ASP A 187 -1.82 18.07 -18.37
CA ASP A 187 -1.42 16.73 -17.91
C ASP A 187 -1.54 16.55 -16.37
N MET A 188 -1.52 15.30 -15.84
CA MET A 188 -1.49 15.00 -14.39
C MET A 188 -0.09 14.73 -13.85
N MET A 189 0.84 14.27 -14.68
CA MET A 189 2.23 14.06 -14.29
C MET A 189 3.07 14.30 -15.51
N ASP A 190 4.02 15.22 -15.40
CA ASP A 190 4.92 15.57 -16.49
C ASP A 190 6.36 15.40 -16.01
N ILE A 191 7.13 14.66 -16.79
CA ILE A 191 8.53 14.37 -16.53
C ILE A 191 9.31 15.00 -17.67
N TYR A 192 9.92 16.15 -17.37
CA TYR A 192 10.56 16.99 -18.37
C TYR A 192 11.96 17.39 -17.91
N GLU A 193 12.96 17.10 -18.73
CA GLU A 193 14.36 17.51 -18.47
C GLU A 193 14.73 18.67 -19.43
N GLN A 194 14.45 19.93 -19.06
CA GLN A 194 14.81 21.10 -19.88
C GLN A 194 16.22 21.61 -19.57
N THR A 195 17.22 21.21 -20.37
CA THR A 195 18.47 21.92 -20.76
C THR A 195 19.25 22.89 -19.81
N ARG A 196 18.90 23.07 -18.53
CA ARG A 196 19.49 24.09 -17.64
C ARG A 196 20.24 23.53 -16.43
N SER A 197 20.20 22.22 -16.20
CA SER A 197 21.00 21.55 -15.15
C SER A 197 21.82 20.42 -15.78
N PRO A 198 23.10 20.24 -15.41
CA PRO A 198 23.95 19.20 -15.98
C PRO A 198 23.40 17.81 -15.64
N GLN A 199 22.73 17.21 -16.62
CA GLN A 199 22.56 15.78 -16.90
C GLN A 199 22.49 14.88 -15.66
N SER A 200 21.28 14.71 -15.14
CA SER A 200 20.99 13.68 -14.16
C SER A 200 20.70 12.35 -14.87
N ASN A 201 21.24 11.23 -14.36
CA ASN A 201 20.84 9.88 -14.77
C ASN A 201 19.50 9.58 -14.07
N LEU A 202 18.38 10.10 -14.58
CA LEU A 202 17.08 9.90 -13.96
C LEU A 202 16.83 8.41 -13.81
N ARG A 203 16.63 7.98 -12.57
CA ARG A 203 16.20 6.64 -12.23
C ARG A 203 14.87 6.79 -11.52
N LEU A 204 13.79 6.65 -12.28
CA LEU A 204 12.43 6.89 -11.81
C LEU A 204 11.64 5.59 -11.79
N THR A 205 11.01 5.29 -10.66
CA THR A 205 10.04 4.21 -10.52
C THR A 205 8.69 4.78 -10.12
N ILE A 206 7.70 4.63 -11.01
CA ILE A 206 6.30 4.94 -10.76
C ILE A 206 5.60 3.60 -10.58
N ALA A 207 5.21 3.26 -9.36
CA ALA A 207 4.69 1.92 -9.07
C ALA A 207 3.45 1.89 -8.18
N ASP A 208 2.50 1.00 -8.47
CA ASP A 208 1.34 0.76 -7.60
C ASP A 208 0.42 1.99 -7.36
N ASN A 209 0.44 2.98 -8.25
CA ASN A 209 -0.40 4.18 -8.11
C ASN A 209 -1.77 4.00 -8.81
N VAL A 210 -2.76 4.79 -8.38
CA VAL A 210 -3.98 5.07 -9.17
C VAL A 210 -3.89 6.45 -9.76
N PHE A 211 -4.08 6.55 -11.06
CA PHE A 211 -4.30 7.79 -11.77
C PHE A 211 -5.77 7.83 -12.20
N HIS A 212 -6.51 8.86 -11.80
CA HIS A 212 -7.91 8.95 -12.21
C HIS A 212 -8.48 10.36 -12.33
N GLY A 213 -9.54 10.47 -13.13
CA GLY A 213 -10.40 11.64 -13.19
C GLY A 213 -9.89 12.77 -14.07
N LEU A 214 -8.80 12.57 -14.83
CA LEU A 214 -8.31 13.57 -15.77
C LEU A 214 -9.25 13.72 -16.96
N ARG A 215 -9.76 14.94 -17.15
CA ARG A 215 -10.59 15.30 -18.30
C ARG A 215 -9.98 16.53 -18.96
N ALA A 216 -9.80 16.46 -20.27
CA ALA A 216 -9.32 17.60 -21.04
C ALA A 216 -10.24 18.80 -20.79
N PRO A 217 -9.69 19.99 -20.55
CA PRO A 217 -10.48 21.19 -20.30
C PRO A 217 -11.32 21.60 -21.51
N THR A 218 -10.94 21.17 -22.73
CA THR A 218 -11.69 21.38 -23.97
C THR A 218 -11.62 20.16 -24.89
N PRO A 219 -12.54 19.99 -25.85
CA PRO A 219 -12.45 18.92 -26.85
C PRO A 219 -11.24 19.02 -27.78
N SER A 220 -10.45 20.11 -27.76
CA SER A 220 -9.27 20.33 -28.60
C SER A 220 -7.95 20.40 -27.82
N SER A 221 -8.00 20.34 -26.49
CA SER A 221 -6.81 20.27 -25.64
C SER A 221 -6.37 18.81 -25.51
N HIS A 222 -5.06 18.58 -25.42
CA HIS A 222 -4.45 17.27 -25.27
C HIS A 222 -3.92 17.14 -23.85
N SER A 223 -4.51 16.29 -23.01
CA SER A 223 -4.08 16.11 -21.62
C SER A 223 -3.73 14.65 -21.31
N ASP A 224 -2.56 14.44 -20.71
CA ASP A 224 -1.99 13.14 -20.40
C ASP A 224 -2.04 12.85 -18.89
N ALA A 225 -2.49 11.66 -18.50
CA ALA A 225 -2.35 11.16 -17.15
C ALA A 225 -0.88 11.05 -16.73
N LEU A 226 -0.02 10.73 -17.69
CA LEU A 226 1.42 10.71 -17.56
C LEU A 226 2.03 11.08 -18.91
N GLN A 227 2.86 12.13 -18.91
CA GLN A 227 3.69 12.52 -20.03
C GLN A 227 5.16 12.35 -19.67
N PHE A 228 5.92 11.76 -20.59
CA PHE A 228 7.38 11.83 -20.59
C PHE A 228 7.84 12.38 -21.92
N CYS A 229 8.57 13.49 -21.92
CA CYS A 229 9.20 14.02 -23.13
C CYS A 229 10.67 14.35 -22.88
N ASN A 230 11.55 13.58 -23.49
CA ASN A 230 12.99 13.86 -23.57
C ASN A 230 13.40 14.31 -24.98
N CYS A 231 12.60 15.15 -25.64
CA CYS A 231 12.57 15.21 -27.10
C CYS A 231 13.60 16.14 -27.79
N GLY A 232 14.72 16.51 -27.13
CA GLY A 232 15.49 17.69 -27.53
C GLY A 232 17.01 17.59 -27.66
N ASN A 233 17.70 16.62 -27.06
CA ASN A 233 19.17 16.65 -27.03
C ASN A 233 19.83 15.25 -27.00
N VAL A 234 20.29 14.79 -28.16
CA VAL A 234 20.99 13.49 -28.37
C VAL A 234 22.30 13.30 -27.57
N ASN A 235 22.77 14.33 -26.85
CA ASN A 235 23.93 14.24 -25.96
C ASN A 235 23.57 14.03 -24.49
N GLN A 236 22.29 13.80 -24.16
CA GLN A 236 21.83 13.51 -22.79
C GLN A 236 22.27 12.11 -22.32
N ILE A 237 22.44 11.98 -20.99
CA ILE A 237 22.71 10.71 -20.31
C ILE A 237 21.46 9.82 -20.44
N PRO A 238 21.60 8.50 -20.70
CA PRO A 238 20.52 7.53 -20.63
C PRO A 238 19.64 7.71 -19.39
N GLN A 239 18.33 7.81 -19.57
CA GLN A 239 17.37 7.80 -18.46
C GLN A 239 16.86 6.36 -18.23
N GLN A 240 16.49 6.01 -17.00
CA GLN A 240 15.90 4.71 -16.65
C GLN A 240 14.54 4.92 -15.99
N ILE A 241 13.48 4.49 -16.66
CA ILE A 241 12.11 4.75 -16.23
C ILE A 241 11.36 3.43 -16.12
N LYS A 242 10.75 3.21 -14.97
CA LYS A 242 9.95 2.02 -14.68
C LYS A 242 8.54 2.43 -14.31
N ILE A 243 7.57 2.04 -15.12
CA ILE A 243 6.14 2.25 -14.88
C ILE A 243 5.55 0.88 -14.59
N LEU A 244 5.29 0.60 -13.31
CA LEU A 244 5.03 -0.75 -12.82
C LEU A 244 3.69 -0.83 -12.07
N ARG A 245 2.76 -1.70 -12.48
CA ARG A 245 1.56 -2.02 -11.68
C ARG A 245 0.65 -0.84 -11.34
N ASN A 246 0.69 0.21 -12.14
CA ASN A 246 -0.20 1.35 -11.98
C ASN A 246 -1.58 1.03 -12.57
N ARG A 247 -2.55 1.81 -12.14
CA ARG A 247 -3.91 1.78 -12.61
C ARG A 247 -4.30 3.15 -13.15
N PHE A 248 -4.69 3.19 -14.40
CA PHE A 248 -5.17 4.40 -15.07
C PHE A 248 -6.64 4.21 -15.40
N TYR A 249 -7.52 5.06 -14.87
CA TYR A 249 -8.97 5.01 -15.09
C TYR A 249 -9.54 6.40 -15.33
N ASP A 250 -10.57 6.53 -16.15
CA ASP A 250 -11.25 7.81 -16.36
C ASP A 250 -10.28 8.95 -16.72
N ASN A 251 -9.27 8.63 -17.53
CA ASN A 251 -8.27 9.58 -18.03
C ASN A 251 -8.30 9.63 -19.57
N GLU A 252 -7.68 10.65 -20.15
CA GLU A 252 -7.59 10.82 -21.61
C GLU A 252 -6.46 9.96 -22.21
N CYS A 253 -5.17 10.29 -21.96
CA CYS A 253 -4.04 9.58 -22.57
C CYS A 253 -2.85 9.34 -21.62
N MET A 254 -1.93 8.46 -22.03
CA MET A 254 -0.55 8.45 -21.53
C MET A 254 0.37 8.57 -22.73
N ASN A 255 1.33 9.48 -22.67
CA ASN A 255 2.21 9.80 -23.78
C ASN A 255 3.68 9.66 -23.38
N ILE A 256 4.38 8.73 -24.02
CA ILE A 256 5.79 8.44 -23.78
C ILE A 256 6.59 8.76 -25.03
N ARG A 257 7.46 9.76 -24.93
CA ARG A 257 8.34 10.21 -26.00
C ARG A 257 9.78 10.36 -25.49
N THR A 258 10.64 9.43 -25.87
CA THR A 258 12.00 9.32 -25.30
C THR A 258 13.06 9.50 -26.40
N ASN A 259 14.34 9.41 -26.03
CA ASN A 259 15.43 9.27 -27.01
C ASN A 259 15.87 7.81 -27.15
N ASP A 260 16.74 7.54 -28.14
CA ASP A 260 17.38 6.25 -28.49
C ASP A 260 18.38 5.70 -27.45
N ARG A 261 18.40 6.27 -26.25
CA ARG A 261 19.29 5.85 -25.16
C ARG A 261 18.56 5.68 -23.83
N ASP A 262 17.27 5.97 -23.80
CA ASP A 262 16.46 5.84 -22.59
C ASP A 262 15.98 4.39 -22.44
N ASP A 263 16.05 3.85 -21.23
CA ASP A 263 15.56 2.50 -20.89
C ASP A 263 14.21 2.63 -20.20
N VAL A 264 13.13 2.43 -20.97
CA VAL A 264 11.75 2.51 -20.47
C VAL A 264 11.14 1.12 -20.35
N LEU A 265 10.75 0.76 -19.14
CA LEU A 265 10.00 -0.45 -18.84
C LEU A 265 8.56 -0.10 -18.41
N ILE A 266 7.59 -0.59 -19.18
CA ILE A 266 6.15 -0.47 -18.89
C ILE A 266 5.61 -1.88 -18.62
N GLU A 267 5.39 -2.20 -17.36
CA GLU A 267 5.04 -3.57 -16.96
C GLU A 267 3.88 -3.66 -15.96
N GLN A 268 2.98 -4.64 -16.18
CA GLN A 268 1.89 -4.96 -15.25
C GLN A 268 0.89 -3.84 -14.98
N ASN A 269 0.77 -2.85 -15.85
CA ASN A 269 -0.18 -1.76 -15.68
C ASN A 269 -1.56 -2.09 -16.24
N VAL A 270 -2.60 -1.54 -15.61
CA VAL A 270 -3.97 -1.58 -16.13
C VAL A 270 -4.37 -0.21 -16.63
N PHE A 271 -4.70 -0.17 -17.91
CA PHE A 271 -5.23 1.01 -18.58
C PHE A 271 -6.73 0.79 -18.77
N GLY A 272 -7.53 1.08 -17.74
CA GLY A 272 -8.98 0.92 -17.77
C GLY A 272 -9.68 2.06 -18.50
N ASP A 273 -10.99 1.92 -18.74
CA ASP A 273 -11.80 2.72 -19.68
C ASP A 273 -11.45 4.22 -19.73
N THR A 274 -11.27 4.73 -20.94
CA THR A 274 -11.12 6.17 -21.20
C THR A 274 -12.51 6.81 -21.24
N VAL A 275 -12.59 8.08 -20.83
CA VAL A 275 -13.84 8.84 -20.87
C VAL A 275 -14.32 8.97 -22.32
N THR A 276 -15.50 8.45 -22.63
CA THR A 276 -16.15 8.67 -23.92
C THR A 276 -16.53 10.15 -24.10
N GLY A 277 -16.24 10.75 -25.26
CA GLY A 277 -16.77 12.06 -25.66
C GLY A 277 -15.80 13.27 -25.67
N ILE A 278 -14.49 13.06 -25.51
CA ILE A 278 -13.48 14.12 -25.64
C ILE A 278 -12.69 13.90 -26.94
N SER A 279 -12.61 14.91 -27.79
CA SER A 279 -12.15 14.80 -29.19
C SER A 279 -10.74 15.39 -29.42
N GLY A 280 -9.75 15.10 -28.58
CA GLY A 280 -8.37 15.58 -28.79
C GLY A 280 -7.43 14.46 -29.25
N CYS A 281 -7.40 13.38 -28.50
CA CYS A 281 -6.35 12.36 -28.63
C CYS A 281 -6.79 11.04 -29.28
N GLY A 282 -7.89 11.02 -30.02
CA GLY A 282 -8.21 9.90 -30.90
C GLY A 282 -8.21 8.49 -30.26
N TYR A 283 -8.56 8.39 -28.97
CA TYR A 283 -8.74 7.17 -28.16
C TYR A 283 -7.49 6.47 -27.59
N TYR A 284 -6.29 7.07 -27.52
CA TYR A 284 -5.11 6.32 -27.09
C TYR A 284 -4.96 6.17 -25.57
N SER A 285 -4.97 4.93 -25.06
CA SER A 285 -4.63 4.65 -23.66
C SER A 285 -3.13 4.66 -23.37
N LEU A 286 -2.34 4.46 -24.43
CA LEU A 286 -0.89 4.49 -24.39
C LEU A 286 -0.39 4.88 -25.79
N ASP A 287 0.37 5.97 -25.86
CA ASP A 287 1.11 6.41 -27.03
C ASP A 287 2.62 6.30 -26.74
N VAL A 288 3.31 5.44 -27.49
CA VAL A 288 4.77 5.28 -27.39
C VAL A 288 5.40 5.77 -28.69
N LEU A 289 5.91 6.99 -28.66
CA LEU A 289 6.45 7.72 -29.79
C LEU A 289 7.97 7.76 -29.72
N ALA A 290 8.64 7.29 -30.78
CA ALA A 290 10.07 7.47 -30.96
C ALA A 290 10.89 7.07 -29.71
N ALA A 291 10.56 5.94 -29.09
CA ALA A 291 11.13 5.51 -27.82
C ALA A 291 11.69 4.09 -27.87
N ASP A 292 12.76 3.84 -27.12
CA ASP A 292 13.23 2.51 -26.74
C ASP A 292 12.45 2.06 -25.50
N ALA A 293 11.55 1.10 -25.69
CA ALA A 293 10.63 0.67 -24.65
C ALA A 293 10.40 -0.85 -24.66
N ASP A 294 10.41 -1.43 -23.46
CA ASP A 294 9.90 -2.77 -23.20
C ASP A 294 8.50 -2.64 -22.57
N VAL A 295 7.48 -2.95 -23.37
CA VAL A 295 6.07 -2.88 -22.99
C VAL A 295 5.54 -4.29 -22.83
N ARG A 296 5.36 -4.73 -21.59
CA ARG A 296 5.05 -6.13 -21.33
C ARG A 296 4.03 -6.35 -20.24
N TYR A 297 3.18 -7.35 -20.42
CA TYR A 297 2.21 -7.77 -19.41
C TYR A 297 1.28 -6.64 -18.96
N ASN A 298 0.81 -5.80 -19.87
CA ASN A 298 -0.16 -4.75 -19.55
C ASN A 298 -1.58 -5.14 -20.00
N THR A 299 -2.61 -4.72 -19.25
CA THR A 299 -4.02 -4.95 -19.59
C THR A 299 -4.71 -3.68 -20.06
N PHE A 300 -5.45 -3.77 -21.16
CA PHE A 300 -6.29 -2.72 -21.75
C PHE A 300 -7.74 -3.24 -21.90
N PRO A 301 -8.54 -3.27 -20.81
CA PRO A 301 -9.86 -3.92 -20.81
C PRO A 301 -10.95 -3.11 -21.52
N GLY A 302 -10.68 -1.86 -21.89
CA GLY A 302 -11.63 -0.90 -22.46
C GLY A 302 -11.52 -0.64 -23.96
N ARG A 303 -12.47 0.12 -24.53
CA ARG A 303 -12.40 0.59 -25.94
C ARG A 303 -11.36 1.68 -26.09
N GLN A 304 -10.12 1.25 -26.22
CA GLN A 304 -8.96 2.12 -26.28
C GLN A 304 -8.12 1.77 -27.49
N LYS A 305 -7.24 2.68 -27.87
CA LYS A 305 -6.22 2.44 -28.88
C LYS A 305 -4.87 2.48 -28.22
N ILE A 306 -3.94 1.78 -28.84
CA ILE A 306 -2.52 1.92 -28.53
C ILE A 306 -1.92 2.53 -29.77
N GLN A 307 -1.14 3.60 -29.62
CA GLN A 307 -0.35 4.15 -30.71
C GLN A 307 1.08 3.69 -30.55
N VAL A 308 1.58 3.07 -31.62
CA VAL A 308 2.95 2.60 -31.73
C VAL A 308 3.53 3.33 -32.93
N ASN A 309 4.30 4.39 -32.67
CA ASN A 309 5.05 5.07 -33.73
C ASN A 309 6.53 5.07 -33.39
N SER A 310 7.34 4.60 -34.31
CA SER A 310 8.77 4.82 -34.31
C SER A 310 9.09 6.10 -35.10
N ALA A 311 10.03 6.94 -34.64
CA ALA A 311 10.53 8.02 -35.50
C ALA A 311 11.22 7.39 -36.71
N ALA A 312 11.02 7.98 -37.89
CA ALA A 312 11.44 7.38 -39.15
C ALA A 312 12.95 7.12 -39.31
N ASP A 313 13.80 7.69 -38.45
CA ASP A 313 15.23 7.83 -38.74
C ASP A 313 16.19 7.58 -37.55
N THR A 314 15.73 6.99 -36.42
CA THR A 314 16.50 7.03 -35.14
C THR A 314 17.06 5.70 -34.61
N GLY A 315 16.82 4.56 -35.26
CA GLY A 315 17.40 3.27 -34.84
C GLY A 315 16.83 2.66 -33.54
N GLN A 316 15.71 3.20 -33.05
CA GLN A 316 15.02 2.75 -31.84
C GLN A 316 14.31 1.41 -32.03
N SER A 317 14.18 0.64 -30.94
CA SER A 317 13.57 -0.68 -30.88
C SER A 317 12.55 -0.79 -29.76
N GLN A 318 11.34 -1.22 -30.10
CA GLN A 318 10.30 -1.51 -29.12
C GLN A 318 10.01 -3.01 -29.02
N THR A 319 9.75 -3.47 -27.80
CA THR A 319 9.39 -4.86 -27.52
C THR A 319 8.02 -4.89 -26.85
N TRP A 320 7.10 -5.67 -27.42
CA TRP A 320 5.72 -5.78 -26.98
C TRP A 320 5.40 -7.25 -26.67
N VAL A 321 5.42 -7.60 -25.38
CA VAL A 321 5.38 -9.01 -24.95
C VAL A 321 4.27 -9.27 -23.94
N GLY A 322 3.40 -10.24 -24.23
CA GLY A 322 2.43 -10.68 -23.23
C GLY A 322 1.39 -9.63 -22.83
N ASN A 323 1.08 -8.65 -23.67
CA ASN A 323 0.02 -7.67 -23.38
C ASN A 323 -1.36 -8.24 -23.73
N ALA A 324 -2.42 -7.78 -23.06
CA ALA A 324 -3.79 -8.19 -23.35
C ALA A 324 -4.72 -6.99 -23.47
N GLY A 325 -5.51 -6.92 -24.54
CA GLY A 325 -6.38 -5.76 -24.69
C GLY A 325 -7.37 -5.76 -25.85
N VAL A 326 -8.36 -4.88 -25.73
CA VAL A 326 -9.42 -4.73 -26.74
C VAL A 326 -8.93 -3.91 -27.95
N GLY A 327 -7.80 -3.22 -27.83
CA GLY A 327 -7.24 -2.37 -28.88
C GLY A 327 -5.73 -2.45 -29.01
N MET A 328 -5.31 -2.62 -30.27
CA MET A 328 -3.98 -2.36 -30.81
C MET A 328 -4.18 -1.44 -32.02
N SER A 329 -3.21 -0.56 -32.34
CA SER A 329 -3.30 0.32 -33.53
C SER A 329 -3.73 -0.47 -34.76
N THR A 330 -4.35 0.15 -35.77
CA THR A 330 -4.76 -0.58 -36.99
C THR A 330 -3.60 -1.05 -37.88
N SER A 331 -2.34 -0.86 -37.47
CA SER A 331 -1.16 -1.22 -38.25
C SER A 331 -0.01 -1.68 -37.34
N CYS A 332 0.35 -2.96 -37.44
CA CYS A 332 1.56 -3.50 -36.85
C CYS A 332 2.81 -2.85 -37.48
N ASP A 333 3.68 -2.21 -36.70
CA ASP A 333 4.98 -1.73 -37.18
C ASP A 333 6.03 -2.84 -37.01
N ALA A 334 5.95 -3.88 -37.85
CA ALA A 334 6.83 -5.04 -37.78
C ALA A 334 8.29 -4.75 -38.16
N VAL A 335 8.59 -3.52 -38.62
CA VAL A 335 9.96 -3.12 -38.98
C VAL A 335 10.74 -2.71 -37.72
N ARG A 336 10.07 -2.11 -36.72
CA ARG A 336 10.73 -1.45 -35.58
C ARG A 336 10.15 -1.83 -34.21
N ALA A 337 9.07 -2.61 -34.20
CA ALA A 337 8.55 -3.23 -33.00
C ALA A 337 8.52 -4.75 -33.16
N THR A 338 8.93 -5.45 -32.11
CA THR A 338 8.76 -6.90 -32.00
C THR A 338 7.54 -7.20 -31.13
N TYR A 339 6.73 -8.15 -31.60
CA TYR A 339 5.51 -8.57 -30.91
C TYR A 339 5.60 -10.05 -30.62
N SER A 340 5.34 -10.44 -29.38
CA SER A 340 5.22 -11.83 -29.04
C SER A 340 4.20 -12.04 -27.93
N HIS A 341 3.45 -13.13 -28.00
CA HIS A 341 2.65 -13.63 -26.89
C HIS A 341 1.54 -12.67 -26.41
N ASN A 342 1.16 -11.68 -27.23
CA ASN A 342 0.09 -10.74 -26.90
C ASN A 342 -1.28 -11.34 -27.25
N VAL A 343 -2.33 -10.90 -26.55
CA VAL A 343 -3.71 -11.34 -26.76
C VAL A 343 -4.61 -10.13 -27.06
N TRP A 344 -4.98 -9.98 -28.32
CA TRP A 344 -5.75 -8.83 -28.80
C TRP A 344 -7.12 -9.25 -29.34
N THR A 345 -8.11 -8.36 -29.25
CA THR A 345 -9.37 -8.59 -29.98
C THR A 345 -9.34 -8.06 -31.42
N SER A 346 -8.53 -7.05 -31.70
CA SER A 346 -8.54 -6.33 -32.99
C SER A 346 -7.70 -6.99 -34.08
N GLN A 347 -6.43 -7.34 -33.80
CA GLN A 347 -5.51 -7.93 -34.78
C GLN A 347 -4.32 -8.63 -34.10
N LYS A 348 -3.62 -9.48 -34.87
CA LYS A 348 -2.39 -10.19 -34.46
C LYS A 348 -1.17 -9.55 -35.15
N CYS A 349 -0.09 -9.24 -34.42
CA CYS A 349 1.10 -8.60 -35.00
C CYS A 349 2.36 -9.47 -34.98
N GLY A 350 2.54 -10.30 -33.97
CA GLY A 350 3.62 -11.29 -33.87
C GLY A 350 3.18 -12.68 -34.30
N SER A 351 4.11 -13.60 -34.60
CA SER A 351 3.77 -14.99 -34.94
C SER A 351 3.21 -15.78 -33.75
N THR A 352 3.58 -15.42 -32.51
CA THR A 352 3.09 -16.04 -31.27
C THR A 352 1.89 -15.33 -30.64
N ASP A 353 1.50 -14.16 -31.15
CA ASP A 353 0.30 -13.44 -30.69
C ASP A 353 -0.98 -14.24 -30.97
N VAL A 354 -2.02 -13.99 -30.19
CA VAL A 354 -3.35 -14.61 -30.30
C VAL A 354 -4.40 -13.54 -30.53
N GLN A 355 -5.24 -13.73 -31.55
CA GLN A 355 -6.43 -12.90 -31.76
C GLN A 355 -7.67 -13.63 -31.24
N VAL A 356 -8.49 -12.97 -30.42
CA VAL A 356 -9.70 -13.53 -29.82
C VAL A 356 -10.93 -12.67 -30.09
N ALA A 357 -12.11 -13.26 -30.16
CA ALA A 357 -13.35 -12.49 -30.37
C ALA A 357 -13.72 -11.60 -29.15
N SER A 358 -13.30 -11.99 -27.95
CA SER A 358 -13.57 -11.28 -26.70
C SER A 358 -12.53 -11.63 -25.64
N LEU A 359 -12.10 -10.65 -24.86
CA LEU A 359 -11.25 -10.84 -23.68
C LEU A 359 -12.08 -11.14 -22.44
N LYS A 360 -11.60 -12.07 -21.60
CA LYS A 360 -12.20 -12.41 -20.31
C LYS A 360 -11.27 -11.96 -19.20
N LEU A 361 -11.59 -10.84 -18.58
CA LEU A 361 -10.81 -10.21 -17.52
C LEU A 361 -11.74 -9.84 -16.36
N ASN A 362 -11.19 -9.82 -15.15
CA ASN A 362 -11.85 -9.24 -13.98
C ASN A 362 -11.90 -7.69 -14.11
N PRO A 363 -12.77 -7.01 -13.34
CA PRO A 363 -12.83 -5.53 -13.33
C PRO A 363 -11.49 -4.86 -13.00
N ASP A 364 -10.64 -5.55 -12.23
CA ASP A 364 -9.32 -5.07 -11.86
C ASP A 364 -8.25 -5.29 -12.93
N GLY A 365 -8.60 -5.84 -14.10
CA GLY A 365 -7.69 -6.13 -15.20
C GLY A 365 -6.98 -7.49 -15.13
N SER A 366 -7.23 -8.30 -14.08
CA SER A 366 -6.61 -9.63 -13.96
C SER A 366 -7.30 -10.71 -14.82
N PRO A 367 -6.57 -11.76 -15.25
CA PRO A 367 -7.10 -12.90 -15.99
C PRO A 367 -8.22 -13.63 -15.26
N LEU A 368 -9.34 -13.86 -15.94
CA LEU A 368 -10.34 -14.83 -15.51
C LEU A 368 -9.85 -16.26 -15.76
N ALA A 369 -10.27 -17.20 -14.90
CA ALA A 369 -9.92 -18.61 -15.07
C ALA A 369 -10.40 -19.13 -16.44
N GLY A 370 -9.48 -19.74 -17.21
CA GLY A 370 -9.78 -20.23 -18.56
C GLY A 370 -9.91 -19.12 -19.61
N SER A 371 -9.48 -17.90 -19.31
CA SER A 371 -9.32 -16.85 -20.30
C SER A 371 -8.19 -17.19 -21.29
N PRO A 372 -8.29 -16.80 -22.57
CA PRO A 372 -7.21 -16.97 -23.54
C PRO A 372 -5.91 -16.24 -23.18
N VAL A 373 -5.98 -15.29 -22.24
CA VAL A 373 -4.80 -14.61 -21.72
C VAL A 373 -4.00 -15.47 -20.74
N VAL A 374 -4.58 -16.54 -20.19
CA VAL A 374 -3.90 -17.38 -19.21
C VAL A 374 -2.77 -18.15 -19.88
N ASP A 375 -1.58 -18.11 -19.26
CA ASP A 375 -0.34 -18.70 -19.75
C ASP A 375 0.08 -18.24 -21.17
N ALA A 376 -0.40 -17.09 -21.65
CA ALA A 376 -0.22 -16.65 -23.03
C ALA A 376 1.06 -15.84 -23.31
N GLY A 377 1.72 -15.34 -22.26
CA GLY A 377 2.95 -14.54 -22.26
C GLY A 377 4.24 -15.34 -22.50
N ASP A 378 5.38 -14.65 -22.65
CA ASP A 378 6.69 -15.28 -22.95
C ASP A 378 7.48 -15.60 -21.66
N PRO A 379 7.67 -16.89 -21.29
CA PRO A 379 8.43 -17.24 -20.09
C PRO A 379 9.96 -17.06 -20.26
N SER A 380 10.47 -16.89 -21.48
CA SER A 380 11.92 -16.76 -21.74
C SER A 380 12.46 -15.35 -21.54
N THR A 381 11.61 -14.34 -21.70
CA THR A 381 11.96 -12.93 -21.49
C THR A 381 11.77 -12.49 -20.05
N PHE A 382 11.46 -13.44 -19.14
CA PHE A 382 11.02 -13.10 -17.80
C PHE A 382 12.02 -13.43 -16.67
N PRO A 383 12.20 -12.52 -15.69
CA PRO A 383 12.93 -12.83 -14.45
C PRO A 383 12.31 -13.99 -13.66
N ALA A 384 13.10 -14.75 -12.89
CA ALA A 384 12.57 -15.90 -12.13
C ALA A 384 11.47 -15.56 -11.10
N PHE A 385 11.27 -14.27 -10.83
CA PHE A 385 10.28 -13.71 -9.94
C PHE A 385 9.54 -12.60 -10.66
N ASP A 386 8.22 -12.51 -10.49
CA ASP A 386 7.46 -11.38 -10.99
C ASP A 386 7.84 -10.09 -10.26
N VAL A 387 7.34 -8.95 -10.75
CA VAL A 387 7.63 -7.65 -10.13
C VAL A 387 6.98 -7.50 -8.75
N MET A 388 6.15 -8.47 -8.31
CA MET A 388 5.62 -8.63 -6.94
C MET A 388 6.48 -9.55 -6.07
N GLY A 389 7.54 -10.14 -6.61
CA GLY A 389 8.43 -11.08 -5.92
C GLY A 389 7.91 -12.52 -5.86
N ASP A 390 6.83 -12.83 -6.59
CA ASP A 390 6.26 -14.16 -6.69
C ASP A 390 7.03 -15.02 -7.70
N VAL A 391 7.28 -16.28 -7.34
CA VAL A 391 8.02 -17.23 -8.20
C VAL A 391 7.13 -17.61 -9.38
N ARG A 392 7.57 -17.32 -10.61
CA ARG A 392 6.87 -17.78 -11.81
C ARG A 392 7.03 -19.28 -12.00
N PHE A 393 5.94 -19.97 -12.34
CA PHE A 393 5.96 -21.42 -12.54
C PHE A 393 6.80 -21.78 -13.77
N ALA A 394 7.89 -22.52 -13.57
CA ALA A 394 8.74 -22.98 -14.67
C ALA A 394 7.92 -23.81 -15.69
N GLY A 395 7.98 -23.42 -16.97
CA GLY A 395 7.36 -24.14 -18.09
C GLY A 395 5.91 -23.77 -18.40
N ARG A 396 5.32 -22.78 -17.72
CA ARG A 396 4.10 -22.10 -18.16
C ARG A 396 4.45 -20.67 -18.52
N GLY A 397 3.91 -20.15 -19.61
CA GLY A 397 4.04 -18.72 -19.93
C GLY A 397 3.42 -17.88 -18.82
N PRO A 398 3.91 -16.67 -18.52
CA PRO A 398 3.15 -15.73 -17.71
C PRO A 398 1.79 -15.46 -18.35
N ASP A 399 0.80 -15.04 -17.57
CA ASP A 399 -0.45 -14.59 -18.15
C ASP A 399 -0.19 -13.35 -19.02
N ALA A 400 -0.83 -13.28 -20.18
CA ALA A 400 -0.91 -12.04 -20.92
C ALA A 400 -1.80 -11.06 -20.15
N GLY A 401 -1.45 -9.78 -20.21
CA GLY A 401 -2.10 -8.75 -19.41
C GLY A 401 -1.39 -8.49 -18.10
N ALA A 402 -1.81 -7.41 -17.45
CA ALA A 402 -1.48 -7.12 -16.08
C ALA A 402 -2.05 -8.17 -15.15
N PHE A 403 -1.36 -8.30 -14.01
CA PHE A 403 -1.80 -9.10 -12.87
C PHE A 403 -1.87 -10.60 -13.16
N GLU A 404 -0.95 -11.39 -12.59
CA GLU A 404 -1.06 -12.86 -12.66
C GLU A 404 -2.30 -13.36 -11.90
N PHE A 405 -2.78 -14.56 -12.25
CA PHE A 405 -3.92 -15.20 -11.60
C PHE A 405 -3.80 -15.17 -10.06
N GLY A 406 -4.66 -14.39 -9.40
CA GLY A 406 -4.63 -14.21 -7.93
C GLY A 406 -4.02 -12.91 -7.43
N SER A 407 -3.79 -11.95 -8.32
CA SER A 407 -3.39 -10.58 -8.01
C SER A 407 -4.47 -9.79 -7.24
N THR A 408 -4.34 -9.69 -5.92
CA THR A 408 -5.23 -8.92 -5.04
C THR A 408 -4.77 -7.50 -4.75
N THR A 409 -4.36 -6.72 -5.75
CA THR A 409 -4.15 -5.28 -5.52
C THR A 409 -5.53 -4.66 -5.31
N THR A 410 -5.94 -4.50 -4.06
CA THR A 410 -6.69 -3.30 -3.72
C THR A 410 -5.67 -2.18 -3.68
N VAL A 411 -5.49 -1.52 -4.82
CA VAL A 411 -5.27 -0.08 -4.76
C VAL A 411 -6.60 0.50 -4.24
N PRO A 412 -6.63 1.52 -3.36
CA PRO A 412 -7.88 2.13 -2.88
C PRO A 412 -8.89 2.23 -4.01
N VAL A 413 -9.94 1.42 -3.91
CA VAL A 413 -11.15 1.64 -4.70
C VAL A 413 -11.75 2.85 -4.03
N ASP A 414 -11.64 4.02 -4.65
CA ASP A 414 -12.60 5.05 -4.32
C ASP A 414 -13.95 4.55 -4.84
N SER A 415 -14.74 3.98 -3.93
CA SER A 415 -16.12 3.64 -4.18
C SER A 415 -17.04 4.86 -4.06
N SER A 416 -16.49 6.08 -3.95
CA SER A 416 -17.29 7.29 -4.01
C SER A 416 -17.86 7.42 -5.42
N PRO A 417 -19.19 7.45 -5.59
CA PRO A 417 -19.75 7.80 -6.87
C PRO A 417 -19.25 9.20 -7.23
N ALA A 418 -18.83 9.39 -8.48
CA ALA A 418 -18.58 10.71 -9.03
C ALA A 418 -19.75 11.63 -8.66
N PRO A 419 -19.51 12.88 -8.19
CA PRO A 419 -20.59 13.79 -7.90
C PRO A 419 -21.43 13.94 -9.18
N THR A 420 -22.68 13.50 -9.10
CA THR A 420 -23.68 13.73 -10.16
C THR A 420 -23.76 15.22 -10.41
N PRO A 421 -23.56 15.70 -11.65
CA PRO A 421 -23.66 17.12 -11.95
C PRO A 421 -25.12 17.53 -11.87
N SER A 422 -25.52 18.12 -10.75
CA SER A 422 -26.64 19.07 -10.75
C SER A 422 -26.15 20.31 -11.50
N GLY A 423 -26.41 20.34 -12.81
CA GLY A 423 -26.04 21.47 -13.65
C GLY A 423 -26.66 22.78 -13.15
N PRO A 424 -26.00 23.93 -13.31
CA PRO A 424 -26.62 25.21 -13.03
C PRO A 424 -27.66 25.52 -14.13
N GLN A 425 -28.93 25.48 -13.76
CA GLN A 425 -30.01 26.03 -14.59
C GLN A 425 -29.85 27.56 -14.66
N PRO A 426 -30.01 28.21 -15.82
CA PRO A 426 -29.81 29.65 -15.96
C PRO A 426 -30.91 30.45 -15.22
N PRO A 427 -30.64 31.70 -14.79
CA PRO A 427 -31.53 32.42 -13.89
C PRO A 427 -32.75 32.96 -14.62
N GLY A 428 -33.94 32.51 -14.21
CA GLY A 428 -35.24 32.98 -14.70
C GLY A 428 -36.16 33.42 -13.57
N ARG A 429 -36.06 34.72 -13.24
CA ARG A 429 -37.07 35.69 -12.72
C ARG A 429 -38.09 35.31 -11.61
N THR A 430 -38.26 36.31 -10.75
CA THR A 430 -39.06 36.46 -9.51
C THR A 430 -40.59 36.39 -9.69
N ASN A 431 -41.33 36.01 -8.63
CA ASN A 431 -42.38 36.83 -7.96
C ASN A 431 -43.25 36.05 -6.93
N GLY A 432 -43.32 36.56 -5.68
CA GLY A 432 -44.58 36.79 -4.91
C GLY A 432 -45.20 35.69 -4.01
N PRO A 433 -45.91 36.02 -2.89
CA PRO A 433 -46.18 35.09 -1.76
C PRO A 433 -47.67 34.76 -1.40
N SER A 434 -47.91 33.55 -0.83
CA SER A 434 -48.98 33.11 0.13
C SER A 434 -50.51 33.20 -0.23
N PRO A 435 -51.50 32.68 0.57
CA PRO A 435 -51.79 31.36 1.20
C PRO A 435 -53.30 30.93 0.96
N PRO A 436 -54.11 30.40 1.93
CA PRO A 436 -54.30 29.03 2.49
C PRO A 436 -55.75 28.46 2.31
N GLN A 437 -56.07 27.25 2.84
CA GLN A 437 -57.33 26.96 3.59
C GLN A 437 -57.38 25.51 4.16
N GLY A 438 -57.72 25.38 5.45
CA GLY A 438 -58.15 24.12 6.14
C GLY A 438 -59.68 23.94 6.08
N PRO A 439 -60.41 23.38 7.08
CA PRO A 439 -60.07 22.49 8.20
C PRO A 439 -61.09 21.32 8.47
N GLY A 440 -60.64 20.22 9.12
CA GLY A 440 -61.37 19.31 10.06
C GLY A 440 -62.68 18.57 9.66
N PRO A 441 -63.23 17.61 10.46
CA PRO A 441 -62.80 17.08 11.77
C PRO A 441 -62.76 15.52 11.91
N ALA A 442 -62.25 15.06 13.06
CA ALA A 442 -62.17 13.68 13.61
C ALA A 442 -63.41 13.34 14.51
N PRO A 443 -63.57 12.20 15.26
CA PRO A 443 -62.56 11.19 15.71
C PRO A 443 -63.00 9.69 15.88
N GLY A 444 -61.98 8.82 16.07
CA GLY A 444 -61.91 7.60 16.93
C GLY A 444 -62.62 6.31 16.43
N SER A 445 -62.08 5.09 16.52
CA SER A 445 -60.84 4.54 17.10
C SER A 445 -60.67 3.06 16.71
N GLY A 446 -59.42 2.57 16.56
CA GLY A 446 -59.04 1.18 16.83
C GLY A 446 -58.35 0.41 15.70
N GLY A 447 -57.05 0.11 15.84
CA GLY A 447 -56.35 -0.87 15.00
C GLY A 447 -54.89 -0.54 14.71
N SER A 448 -53.98 -1.06 15.54
CA SER A 448 -52.52 -0.95 15.43
C SER A 448 -51.99 -1.62 14.17
N ALA A 449 -51.27 -0.89 13.32
CA ALA A 449 -50.47 -1.40 12.20
C ALA A 449 -49.05 -0.82 12.24
N ALA A 450 -48.10 -1.64 11.80
CA ALA A 450 -46.65 -1.59 11.98
C ALA A 450 -45.94 -0.31 11.50
N PRO A 451 -44.80 0.07 12.12
CA PRO A 451 -43.89 1.06 11.54
C PRO A 451 -42.94 0.44 10.51
N LEU A 452 -42.70 1.24 9.48
CA LEU A 452 -41.74 1.09 8.38
C LEU A 452 -40.32 0.73 8.88
N PRO A 453 -39.53 -0.07 8.13
CA PRO A 453 -38.13 -0.27 8.47
C PRO A 453 -37.31 0.99 8.16
N SER A 454 -36.62 1.44 9.21
CA SER A 454 -35.51 2.37 9.20
C SER A 454 -34.48 2.00 8.14
N ALA A 455 -33.97 3.00 7.41
CA ALA A 455 -32.70 2.91 6.72
C ALA A 455 -31.62 2.45 7.72
N GLY A 456 -30.97 1.32 7.45
CA GLY A 456 -30.00 0.72 8.34
C GLY A 456 -29.00 -0.14 7.56
N GLY A 457 -27.72 0.22 7.71
CA GLY A 457 -26.58 -0.67 7.49
C GLY A 457 -26.21 -0.95 6.03
N GLY A 458 -25.34 -0.11 5.46
CA GLY A 458 -24.51 -0.52 4.33
C GLY A 458 -23.67 -1.72 4.74
N GLY A 459 -24.05 -2.91 4.29
CA GLY A 459 -23.31 -4.13 4.54
C GLY A 459 -21.93 -4.07 3.89
N VAL A 460 -20.89 -4.17 4.71
CA VAL A 460 -19.52 -4.42 4.26
C VAL A 460 -19.52 -5.71 3.46
N ALA A 461 -19.09 -5.64 2.19
CA ALA A 461 -18.94 -6.83 1.36
C ALA A 461 -17.91 -7.77 2.00
N THR A 462 -18.37 -8.90 2.54
CA THR A 462 -17.50 -9.91 3.15
C THR A 462 -16.50 -10.43 2.10
N PRO A 463 -15.19 -10.50 2.41
CA PRO A 463 -14.22 -11.15 1.52
C PRO A 463 -14.70 -12.55 1.15
N SER A 464 -14.71 -12.87 -0.15
CA SER A 464 -15.34 -14.11 -0.63
C SER A 464 -14.80 -15.34 0.12
N GLY A 465 -15.70 -16.13 0.70
CA GLY A 465 -15.34 -17.35 1.42
C GLY A 465 -14.73 -17.16 2.83
N LEU A 466 -14.74 -15.96 3.41
CA LEU A 466 -14.46 -15.79 4.85
C LEU A 466 -15.46 -16.61 5.68
N VAL A 467 -15.00 -17.15 6.80
CA VAL A 467 -15.77 -18.02 7.70
C VAL A 467 -15.78 -17.47 9.11
N ALA A 468 -14.64 -17.01 9.61
CA ALA A 468 -14.53 -16.42 10.95
C ALA A 468 -13.39 -15.40 10.97
N ALA A 469 -13.55 -14.34 11.75
CA ALA A 469 -12.53 -13.31 11.94
C ALA A 469 -12.53 -12.78 13.38
N TYR A 470 -11.36 -12.72 14.03
CA TYR A 470 -11.20 -12.28 15.41
C TYR A 470 -10.01 -11.32 15.58
N GLY A 471 -10.29 -10.03 15.85
CA GLY A 471 -9.28 -8.99 16.11
C GLY A 471 -8.93 -8.78 17.59
N PHE A 472 -9.78 -9.24 18.53
CA PHE A 472 -9.59 -9.05 19.99
C PHE A 472 -9.68 -7.60 20.52
N ASP A 473 -10.28 -6.69 19.75
CA ASP A 473 -10.38 -5.26 20.09
C ASP A 473 -11.39 -4.90 21.19
N GLU A 474 -12.15 -5.86 21.71
CA GLU A 474 -13.19 -5.55 22.70
C GLU A 474 -12.61 -5.03 24.01
N LEU A 475 -13.20 -3.96 24.55
CA LEU A 475 -12.68 -3.28 25.73
C LEU A 475 -12.75 -4.13 27.02
N LYS A 476 -13.72 -5.04 27.13
CA LYS A 476 -13.98 -5.83 28.35
C LYS A 476 -14.71 -7.14 28.05
N GLY A 477 -15.02 -7.92 29.09
CA GLY A 477 -15.77 -9.18 28.98
C GLY A 477 -14.92 -10.38 28.55
N THR A 478 -15.55 -11.55 28.54
CA THR A 478 -14.96 -12.85 28.18
C THR A 478 -15.34 -13.30 26.77
N VAL A 479 -16.30 -12.65 26.13
CA VAL A 479 -16.69 -12.90 24.74
C VAL A 479 -15.65 -12.29 23.79
N ILE A 480 -15.32 -13.03 22.74
CA ILE A 480 -14.53 -12.62 21.58
C ILE A 480 -15.48 -12.62 20.39
N THR A 481 -15.66 -11.48 19.76
CA THR A 481 -16.65 -11.25 18.70
C THR A 481 -16.12 -11.78 17.38
N ASP A 482 -16.96 -12.53 16.66
CA ASP A 482 -16.70 -12.86 15.26
C ASP A 482 -17.19 -11.73 14.35
N THR A 483 -16.28 -11.06 13.66
CA THR A 483 -16.61 -9.96 12.74
C THR A 483 -16.90 -10.43 11.31
N SER A 484 -16.87 -11.75 11.06
CA SER A 484 -17.16 -12.29 9.73
C SER A 484 -18.63 -12.23 9.32
N GLY A 485 -19.53 -11.95 10.27
CA GLY A 485 -20.98 -11.94 10.08
C GLY A 485 -21.65 -13.31 10.24
N HIS A 486 -20.92 -14.36 10.65
CA HIS A 486 -21.49 -15.70 10.85
C HIS A 486 -21.89 -16.00 12.31
N GLY A 487 -21.69 -15.05 13.23
CA GLY A 487 -22.07 -15.19 14.64
C GLY A 487 -21.29 -16.29 15.37
N LEU A 488 -20.02 -16.50 15.00
CA LEU A 488 -19.16 -17.53 15.59
C LEU A 488 -18.39 -17.03 16.81
N ASP A 489 -19.09 -16.35 17.74
CA ASP A 489 -18.44 -15.76 18.91
C ASP A 489 -17.72 -16.80 19.78
N GLY A 490 -16.54 -16.42 20.26
CA GLY A 490 -15.70 -17.21 21.15
C GLY A 490 -15.81 -16.80 22.60
N HIS A 491 -15.46 -17.71 23.51
CA HIS A 491 -15.30 -17.43 24.93
C HIS A 491 -13.86 -17.66 25.37
N ARG A 492 -13.24 -16.64 25.98
CA ARG A 492 -11.88 -16.79 26.53
C ARG A 492 -11.91 -17.44 27.91
N HIS A 493 -10.97 -18.36 28.13
CA HIS A 493 -10.65 -18.98 29.40
C HIS A 493 -9.21 -18.58 29.74
N GLY A 494 -9.03 -17.69 30.73
CA GLY A 494 -7.73 -17.09 31.00
C GLY A 494 -7.31 -16.08 29.92
N GLY A 495 -6.01 -15.82 29.82
CA GLY A 495 -5.45 -14.82 28.91
C GLY A 495 -5.88 -13.37 29.22
N ARG A 496 -5.14 -12.40 28.67
CA ARG A 496 -5.43 -10.97 28.87
C ARG A 496 -5.29 -10.20 27.57
N ARG A 497 -6.24 -9.31 27.32
CA ARG A 497 -6.11 -8.33 26.23
C ARG A 497 -4.98 -7.35 26.52
N THR A 498 -4.25 -6.97 25.51
CA THR A 498 -3.20 -5.95 25.59
C THR A 498 -3.78 -4.55 25.38
N ALA A 499 -2.98 -3.53 25.72
CA ALA A 499 -3.27 -2.15 25.33
C ALA A 499 -2.94 -1.89 23.85
N SER A 500 -2.00 -2.65 23.28
CA SER A 500 -1.60 -2.57 21.87
C SER A 500 -1.30 -3.95 21.29
N GLY A 501 -1.79 -4.17 20.07
CA GLY A 501 -1.62 -5.37 19.25
C GLY A 501 -0.67 -5.15 18.07
N ARG A 502 -0.78 -6.01 17.06
CA ARG A 502 -0.24 -5.72 15.73
C ARG A 502 -1.09 -4.64 15.07
N PHE A 503 -2.41 -4.77 15.20
CA PHE A 503 -3.41 -3.73 14.97
C PHE A 503 -4.23 -3.60 16.25
N GLY A 504 -4.76 -2.41 16.56
CA GLY A 504 -5.60 -2.22 17.74
C GLY A 504 -5.05 -2.86 19.02
N ARG A 505 -5.79 -3.81 19.58
CA ARG A 505 -5.44 -4.65 20.73
C ARG A 505 -5.14 -6.09 20.28
N ALA A 506 -4.60 -6.90 21.19
CA ALA A 506 -4.35 -8.31 20.93
C ALA A 506 -4.58 -9.15 22.19
N MET A 507 -4.50 -10.47 22.10
CA MET A 507 -4.70 -11.39 23.24
C MET A 507 -3.40 -12.08 23.66
N THR A 508 -3.08 -12.03 24.95
CA THR A 508 -1.95 -12.76 25.55
C THR A 508 -2.38 -14.12 26.10
N PHE A 509 -1.50 -15.11 25.91
CA PHE A 509 -1.64 -16.49 26.38
C PHE A 509 -0.38 -16.89 27.15
N ASP A 510 -0.57 -17.60 28.26
CA ASP A 510 0.48 -17.96 29.22
C ASP A 510 1.15 -19.32 28.93
N GLY A 511 0.58 -20.12 28.02
CA GLY A 511 1.01 -21.48 27.72
C GLY A 511 0.52 -22.54 28.70
N HIS A 512 -0.25 -22.16 29.72
CA HIS A 512 -0.69 -23.01 30.83
C HIS A 512 -2.21 -22.88 31.06
N GLY A 513 -3.00 -23.22 30.04
CA GLY A 513 -4.45 -23.30 30.13
C GLY A 513 -5.20 -22.10 29.55
N ALA A 514 -4.54 -20.96 29.29
CA ALA A 514 -5.16 -19.87 28.55
C ALA A 514 -5.55 -20.28 27.11
N HIS A 515 -6.81 -20.08 26.72
CA HIS A 515 -7.30 -20.31 25.36
C HIS A 515 -8.64 -19.60 25.11
N VAL A 516 -9.05 -19.50 23.84
CA VAL A 516 -10.42 -19.13 23.43
C VAL A 516 -11.11 -20.37 22.86
N THR A 517 -12.35 -20.60 23.27
CA THR A 517 -13.21 -21.68 22.77
C THR A 517 -14.32 -21.10 21.92
N ILE A 518 -14.43 -21.56 20.68
CA ILE A 518 -15.54 -21.28 19.78
C ILE A 518 -16.34 -22.59 19.66
N PRO A 519 -17.64 -22.61 20.00
CA PRO A 519 -18.47 -23.79 19.88
C PRO A 519 -18.43 -24.41 18.46
N ASP A 520 -18.69 -25.71 18.36
CA ASP A 520 -18.79 -26.35 17.05
C ASP A 520 -19.96 -25.75 16.25
N ALA A 521 -19.69 -25.39 14.99
CA ALA A 521 -20.67 -24.80 14.09
C ALA A 521 -20.49 -25.34 12.66
N PRO A 522 -21.55 -25.48 11.85
CA PRO A 522 -21.45 -25.93 10.47
C PRO A 522 -20.47 -25.12 9.61
N ALA A 523 -20.37 -23.80 9.83
CA ALA A 523 -19.45 -22.94 9.08
C ALA A 523 -17.97 -23.30 9.31
N LEU A 524 -17.62 -23.84 10.48
CA LEU A 524 -16.26 -24.28 10.84
C LEU A 524 -15.94 -25.71 10.36
N ARG A 525 -16.88 -26.41 9.73
CA ARG A 525 -16.72 -27.80 9.25
C ARG A 525 -16.16 -27.82 7.83
N LEU A 526 -14.95 -27.28 7.66
CA LEU A 526 -14.28 -27.17 6.35
C LEU A 526 -14.03 -28.56 5.75
N SER A 527 -14.33 -28.74 4.46
CA SER A 527 -14.36 -30.07 3.83
C SER A 527 -13.54 -30.21 2.54
N ARG A 528 -13.28 -29.13 1.80
CA ARG A 528 -12.63 -29.19 0.48
C ARG A 528 -11.35 -28.37 0.40
N ARG A 529 -11.44 -27.11 0.82
CA ARG A 529 -10.35 -26.13 0.78
C ARG A 529 -10.40 -25.28 2.02
N MET A 530 -9.27 -24.71 2.42
CA MET A 530 -9.23 -23.81 3.57
C MET A 530 -8.04 -22.88 3.55
N THR A 531 -8.17 -21.78 4.30
CA THR A 531 -7.04 -20.96 4.76
C THR A 531 -7.22 -20.64 6.23
N LEU A 532 -6.12 -20.70 6.99
CA LEU A 532 -6.06 -20.33 8.39
C LEU A 532 -4.90 -19.37 8.56
N GLU A 533 -5.09 -18.26 9.26
CA GLU A 533 -4.03 -17.27 9.44
C GLU A 533 -4.16 -16.48 10.74
N ALA A 534 -3.04 -15.91 11.20
CA ALA A 534 -2.96 -15.05 12.37
C ALA A 534 -1.66 -14.25 12.40
N TRP A 535 -1.70 -13.09 13.05
CA TRP A 535 -0.51 -12.43 13.58
C TRP A 535 -0.12 -13.04 14.92
N VAL A 536 1.17 -13.37 15.08
CA VAL A 536 1.67 -14.07 16.26
C VAL A 536 2.95 -13.43 16.80
N ARG A 537 3.06 -13.32 18.12
CA ARG A 537 4.23 -12.82 18.83
C ARG A 537 4.61 -13.79 19.96
N PRO A 538 5.31 -14.89 19.64
CA PRO A 538 5.61 -15.94 20.61
C PRO A 538 6.65 -15.47 21.63
N THR A 539 6.48 -15.82 22.90
CA THR A 539 7.53 -15.64 23.92
C THR A 539 8.31 -16.93 24.19
N ALA A 540 7.85 -18.07 23.66
CA ALA A 540 8.55 -19.36 23.68
C ALA A 540 8.71 -19.92 22.26
N ALA A 541 9.91 -20.42 21.92
CA ALA A 541 10.24 -20.89 20.57
C ALA A 541 10.07 -22.41 20.34
N ALA A 542 9.95 -23.19 21.42
CA ALA A 542 9.93 -24.65 21.36
C ALA A 542 8.67 -25.26 21.98
N GLY A 543 8.44 -26.55 21.66
CA GLY A 543 7.24 -27.31 21.99
C GLY A 543 6.14 -27.10 20.97
N GLN A 544 4.97 -27.66 21.24
CA GLN A 544 3.78 -27.40 20.44
C GLN A 544 3.11 -26.10 20.92
N ARG A 545 2.96 -25.12 20.02
CA ARG A 545 2.40 -23.80 20.29
C ARG A 545 1.25 -23.54 19.33
N VAL A 546 0.02 -23.81 19.77
CA VAL A 546 -1.17 -23.79 18.92
C VAL A 546 -1.65 -22.37 18.69
N ILE A 547 -1.71 -21.94 17.43
CA ILE A 547 -2.39 -20.69 17.06
C ILE A 547 -3.89 -20.95 17.09
N LEU A 548 -4.34 -21.94 16.30
CA LEU A 548 -5.71 -22.44 16.32
C LEU A 548 -5.78 -23.93 15.95
N VAL A 549 -6.80 -24.62 16.45
CA VAL A 549 -7.04 -26.05 16.13
C VAL A 549 -8.54 -26.37 16.18
N LYS A 550 -9.03 -27.11 15.17
CA LYS A 550 -10.39 -27.65 15.12
C LYS A 550 -10.41 -29.09 15.63
N GLY A 551 -11.24 -29.37 16.62
CA GLY A 551 -11.34 -30.69 17.24
C GLY A 551 -12.00 -31.75 16.34
N LEU A 552 -11.47 -32.97 16.40
CA LEU A 552 -12.07 -34.20 15.89
C LEU A 552 -12.04 -35.25 17.02
N GLN A 553 -12.99 -36.18 17.08
CA GLN A 553 -13.01 -37.18 18.16
C GLN A 553 -11.68 -37.95 18.23
N GLY A 554 -11.01 -37.90 19.39
CA GLY A 554 -9.69 -38.52 19.60
C GLY A 554 -8.52 -37.88 18.84
N SER A 555 -8.73 -36.76 18.13
CA SER A 555 -7.72 -36.14 17.26
C SER A 555 -8.04 -34.66 16.97
N MET A 556 -7.59 -34.17 15.81
CA MET A 556 -7.86 -32.85 15.25
C MET A 556 -8.35 -33.00 13.80
N SER A 557 -9.02 -31.98 13.28
CA SER A 557 -9.43 -31.88 11.87
C SER A 557 -8.44 -31.05 11.05
N TYR A 558 -8.19 -29.82 11.48
CA TYR A 558 -7.11 -28.96 11.00
C TYR A 558 -6.51 -28.14 12.15
N GLY A 559 -5.25 -27.71 12.01
CA GLY A 559 -4.59 -26.89 13.01
C GLY A 559 -3.39 -26.12 12.47
N LEU A 560 -3.20 -24.92 13.02
CA LEU A 560 -2.10 -24.00 12.74
C LEU A 560 -1.27 -23.78 14.00
N TYR A 561 0.05 -23.83 13.88
CA TYR A 561 0.97 -23.82 15.01
C TYR A 561 2.08 -22.79 14.77
N ALA A 562 2.33 -21.95 15.78
CA ALA A 562 3.49 -21.06 15.81
C ALA A 562 4.79 -21.84 16.04
N SER A 563 4.68 -23.03 16.64
CA SER A 563 5.77 -24.00 16.75
C SER A 563 5.19 -25.42 16.82
N ASP A 564 5.70 -26.32 15.98
CA ASP A 564 5.46 -27.76 16.02
C ASP A 564 6.78 -28.48 16.34
N GLY A 565 7.27 -28.26 17.55
CA GLY A 565 8.58 -28.69 18.04
C GLY A 565 9.55 -27.52 18.16
N ARG A 566 9.93 -26.90 17.04
CA ARG A 566 10.81 -25.71 16.98
C ARG A 566 10.48 -24.72 15.86
N ARG A 567 9.52 -25.02 14.99
CA ARG A 567 9.24 -24.29 13.76
C ARG A 567 7.73 -24.20 13.53
N PRO A 568 7.21 -23.10 12.96
CA PRO A 568 5.82 -23.04 12.52
C PRO A 568 5.42 -24.26 11.71
N GLY A 569 4.16 -24.63 11.81
CA GLY A 569 3.63 -25.74 11.04
C GLY A 569 2.13 -25.76 11.02
N ALA A 570 1.60 -26.66 10.21
CA ALA A 570 0.18 -26.98 10.22
C ALA A 570 -0.02 -28.47 10.04
N ARG A 571 -1.20 -28.92 10.47
CA ARG A 571 -1.66 -30.28 10.34
C ARG A 571 -3.09 -30.28 9.82
N LEU A 572 -3.39 -31.23 8.95
CA LEU A 572 -4.76 -31.51 8.52
C LEU A 572 -4.98 -33.01 8.45
N VAL A 573 -6.24 -33.42 8.62
CA VAL A 573 -6.67 -34.80 8.51
C VAL A 573 -7.68 -34.91 7.39
N THR A 574 -7.36 -35.74 6.40
CA THR A 574 -8.30 -36.22 5.39
C THR A 574 -8.75 -37.63 5.76
N ALA A 575 -9.73 -38.16 5.01
CA ALA A 575 -10.17 -39.55 5.20
C ALA A 575 -9.04 -40.59 5.03
N ARG A 576 -7.94 -40.25 4.36
CA ARG A 576 -6.85 -41.18 4.03
C ARG A 576 -5.52 -40.86 4.70
N HIS A 577 -5.28 -39.60 5.06
CA HIS A 577 -3.96 -39.15 5.50
C HIS A 577 -4.04 -38.15 6.65
N ILE A 578 -3.08 -38.25 7.57
CA ILE A 578 -2.69 -37.14 8.44
C ILE A 578 -1.52 -36.45 7.76
N SER A 579 -1.72 -35.21 7.31
CA SER A 579 -0.70 -34.44 6.60
C SER A 579 -0.18 -33.30 7.45
N ARG A 580 1.10 -32.99 7.28
CA ARG A 580 1.79 -31.96 8.05
C ARG A 580 2.78 -31.22 7.19
N VAL A 581 2.86 -29.91 7.40
CA VAL A 581 3.85 -29.03 6.80
C VAL A 581 4.57 -28.27 7.91
N ARG A 582 5.85 -27.96 7.71
CA ARG A 582 6.63 -27.13 8.64
C ARG A 582 7.45 -26.12 7.87
N ALA A 583 7.66 -24.96 8.50
CA ALA A 583 8.57 -23.95 8.03
C ALA A 583 10.03 -24.44 8.11
N GLN A 584 10.92 -23.81 7.34
CA GLN A 584 12.35 -24.08 7.42
C GLN A 584 13.01 -23.48 8.68
N LYS A 585 12.52 -22.32 9.14
CA LYS A 585 13.06 -21.57 10.28
C LYS A 585 12.02 -21.43 11.39
N GLY A 586 12.48 -21.26 12.63
CA GLY A 586 11.61 -20.92 13.76
C GLY A 586 11.25 -19.43 13.77
N LEU A 587 10.18 -19.06 14.48
CA LEU A 587 9.81 -17.65 14.66
C LEU A 587 10.72 -16.95 15.66
N ALA A 588 10.99 -15.67 15.39
CA ALA A 588 11.65 -14.81 16.35
C ALA A 588 10.78 -14.62 17.59
N ARG A 589 11.40 -14.70 18.77
CA ARG A 589 10.69 -14.48 20.04
C ARG A 589 10.43 -12.98 20.23
N ARG A 590 9.27 -12.66 20.80
CA ARG A 590 8.85 -11.28 21.14
C ARG A 590 8.81 -10.33 19.94
N ALA A 591 8.79 -10.86 18.72
CA ALA A 591 8.58 -10.13 17.48
C ALA A 591 7.30 -10.63 16.81
N TRP A 592 6.58 -9.74 16.13
CA TRP A 592 5.42 -10.12 15.35
C TRP A 592 5.85 -10.91 14.11
N SER A 593 5.08 -11.93 13.78
CA SER A 593 5.16 -12.65 12.52
C SER A 593 3.76 -13.03 12.09
N HIS A 594 3.46 -12.94 10.80
CA HIS A 594 2.23 -13.49 10.25
C HIS A 594 2.44 -14.95 9.91
N VAL A 595 1.53 -15.83 10.29
CA VAL A 595 1.61 -17.26 9.96
C VAL A 595 0.29 -17.68 9.35
N ALA A 596 0.35 -18.28 8.17
CA ALA A 596 -0.83 -18.73 7.44
C ALA A 596 -0.61 -20.09 6.79
N ILE A 597 -1.69 -20.85 6.60
CA ILE A 597 -1.70 -22.01 5.70
C ILE A 597 -2.84 -21.95 4.72
N THR A 598 -2.63 -22.56 3.56
CA THR A 598 -3.65 -22.75 2.53
C THR A 598 -3.71 -24.22 2.16
N TYR A 599 -4.91 -24.70 1.86
CA TYR A 599 -5.16 -26.04 1.34
C TYR A 599 -6.14 -25.98 0.17
N ASP A 600 -5.67 -26.35 -1.02
CA ASP A 600 -6.43 -26.27 -2.28
C ASP A 600 -7.08 -27.60 -2.72
N GLY A 601 -6.85 -28.68 -1.96
CA GLY A 601 -7.25 -30.04 -2.31
C GLY A 601 -6.11 -30.92 -2.86
N ALA A 602 -4.94 -30.35 -3.13
CA ALA A 602 -3.75 -31.03 -3.65
C ALA A 602 -2.45 -30.70 -2.90
N TYR A 603 -2.35 -29.50 -2.33
CA TYR A 603 -1.19 -28.99 -1.60
C TYR A 603 -1.61 -28.29 -0.31
N LEU A 604 -0.93 -28.63 0.78
CA LEU A 604 -0.92 -27.86 2.01
C LEU A 604 0.32 -26.96 2.00
N VAL A 605 0.11 -25.64 1.95
CA VAL A 605 1.20 -24.65 1.87
C VAL A 605 1.21 -23.82 3.14
N LEU A 606 2.41 -23.54 3.66
CA LEU A 606 2.64 -22.72 4.84
C LEU A 606 3.39 -21.46 4.47
N TYR A 607 2.91 -20.34 4.98
CA TYR A 607 3.47 -19.02 4.79
C TYR A 607 3.89 -18.43 6.13
N VAL A 608 5.02 -17.73 6.13
CA VAL A 608 5.49 -16.91 7.25
C VAL A 608 5.81 -15.53 6.70
N ASN A 609 5.17 -14.50 7.24
CA ASN A 609 5.26 -13.11 6.75
C ASN A 609 4.97 -12.99 5.25
N GLY A 610 3.94 -13.70 4.78
CA GLY A 610 3.52 -13.66 3.38
C GLY A 610 4.40 -14.48 2.43
N VAL A 611 5.50 -15.07 2.92
CA VAL A 611 6.43 -15.85 2.10
C VAL A 611 6.23 -17.34 2.35
N ARG A 612 6.14 -18.14 1.26
CA ARG A 612 6.05 -19.61 1.36
C ARG A 612 7.26 -20.17 2.10
N SER A 613 7.00 -20.81 3.24
CA SER A 613 8.02 -21.39 4.13
C SER A 613 8.03 -22.92 4.12
N GLY A 614 6.99 -23.55 3.57
CA GLY A 614 6.92 -24.99 3.39
C GLY A 614 5.71 -25.42 2.57
N SER A 615 5.76 -26.64 2.03
CA SER A 615 4.62 -27.25 1.35
C SER A 615 4.63 -28.76 1.48
N THR A 616 3.47 -29.39 1.40
CA THR A 616 3.33 -30.84 1.36
C THR A 616 2.20 -31.20 0.42
N ARG A 617 2.47 -32.11 -0.52
CA ARG A 617 1.43 -32.67 -1.39
C ARG A 617 0.50 -33.53 -0.53
N THR A 618 -0.79 -33.22 -0.57
CA THR A 618 -1.82 -33.97 0.14
C THR A 618 -3.16 -33.76 -0.52
N SER A 619 -3.96 -34.81 -0.65
CA SER A 619 -5.22 -34.74 -1.40
C SER A 619 -6.35 -35.43 -0.65
N GLY A 620 -7.57 -35.04 -1.02
CA GLY A 620 -8.81 -35.57 -0.46
C GLY A 620 -9.56 -34.58 0.41
N ALA A 621 -10.82 -34.92 0.71
CA ALA A 621 -11.67 -34.08 1.56
C ALA A 621 -11.13 -34.05 3.00
N LEU A 622 -11.14 -32.85 3.58
CA LEU A 622 -10.88 -32.65 5.00
C LEU A 622 -11.97 -33.34 5.80
N LEU A 623 -11.60 -34.03 6.87
CA LEU A 623 -12.59 -34.48 7.84
C LEU A 623 -13.09 -33.25 8.60
N PRO A 624 -14.39 -32.92 8.57
CA PRO A 624 -14.89 -31.62 9.02
C PRO A 624 -14.62 -31.31 10.50
N GLY A 625 -14.46 -32.34 11.34
CA GLY A 625 -14.33 -32.20 12.79
C GLY A 625 -15.62 -31.68 13.43
N ARG A 626 -16.14 -32.37 14.46
CA ARG A 626 -17.34 -31.91 15.20
C ARG A 626 -17.02 -31.40 16.61
N GLY A 627 -15.74 -31.25 16.94
CA GLY A 627 -15.30 -30.64 18.19
C GLY A 627 -15.15 -29.12 18.07
N ALA A 628 -15.11 -28.41 19.20
CA ALA A 628 -14.89 -26.97 19.24
C ALA A 628 -13.61 -26.53 18.49
N LEU A 629 -13.62 -25.28 17.99
CA LEU A 629 -12.40 -24.60 17.57
C LEU A 629 -11.75 -23.96 18.80
N ARG A 630 -10.45 -24.16 18.97
CA ARG A 630 -9.67 -23.55 20.05
C ARG A 630 -8.57 -22.67 19.50
N ILE A 631 -8.43 -21.49 20.06
CA ILE A 631 -7.37 -20.52 19.73
C ILE A 631 -6.44 -20.39 20.95
N GLY A 632 -5.13 -20.41 20.71
CA GLY A 632 -4.10 -20.16 21.72
C GLY A 632 -3.86 -21.29 22.74
N SER A 633 -4.46 -22.47 22.56
CA SER A 633 -4.33 -23.60 23.50
C SER A 633 -2.88 -24.08 23.65
N GLY A 634 -2.22 -23.74 24.76
CA GLY A 634 -0.79 -24.04 24.99
C GLY A 634 0.18 -23.09 24.26
N PHE A 635 -0.36 -22.05 23.61
CA PHE A 635 0.43 -20.95 23.07
C PHE A 635 0.92 -20.05 24.20
N ARG A 636 2.17 -19.60 24.09
CA ARG A 636 2.78 -18.68 25.05
C ARG A 636 3.30 -17.45 24.31
N GLY A 637 2.59 -16.34 24.42
CA GLY A 637 2.83 -15.13 23.64
C GLY A 637 1.54 -14.34 23.38
N THR A 638 1.56 -13.51 22.35
CA THR A 638 0.40 -12.71 21.92
C THR A 638 -0.09 -13.17 20.54
N LEU A 639 -1.41 -13.28 20.36
CA LEU A 639 -2.05 -13.52 19.05
C LEU A 639 -2.95 -12.33 18.70
N ASP A 640 -3.08 -12.09 17.41
CA ASP A 640 -3.89 -11.02 16.84
C ASP A 640 -4.40 -11.42 15.46
N GLU A 641 -5.46 -10.76 14.97
CA GLU A 641 -5.90 -10.80 13.57
C GLU A 641 -6.12 -12.21 13.01
N ILE A 642 -6.98 -13.01 13.65
CA ILE A 642 -7.20 -14.40 13.23
C ILE A 642 -8.26 -14.45 12.15
N ARG A 643 -7.98 -15.10 11.02
CA ARG A 643 -8.97 -15.35 9.96
C ARG A 643 -9.03 -16.82 9.56
N ILE A 644 -10.24 -17.25 9.18
CA ILE A 644 -10.53 -18.59 8.65
C ILE A 644 -11.32 -18.42 7.36
N TYR A 645 -10.88 -19.09 6.28
CA TYR A 645 -11.56 -19.10 4.99
C TYR A 645 -11.91 -20.52 4.57
N ARG A 646 -13.04 -20.67 3.86
CA ARG A 646 -13.49 -21.94 3.24
C ARG A 646 -12.89 -22.21 1.85
N ARG A 647 -11.87 -21.42 1.47
CA ARG A 647 -11.11 -21.55 0.22
C ARG A 647 -9.62 -21.43 0.51
N ALA A 648 -8.80 -21.96 -0.40
CA ALA A 648 -7.38 -21.66 -0.41
C ALA A 648 -7.22 -20.22 -0.90
N LEU A 649 -6.58 -19.40 -0.07
CA LEU A 649 -6.07 -18.10 -0.48
C LEU A 649 -4.81 -18.31 -1.32
N THR A 650 -4.52 -17.36 -2.20
CA THR A 650 -3.21 -17.25 -2.83
C THR A 650 -2.18 -16.71 -1.83
N GLN A 651 -0.89 -16.85 -2.12
CA GLN A 651 0.17 -16.26 -1.29
C GLN A 651 -0.04 -14.75 -1.12
N ARG A 652 -0.51 -14.09 -2.18
CA ARG A 652 -0.77 -12.67 -2.19
C ARG A 652 -2.00 -12.26 -1.39
N GLU A 653 -3.06 -13.07 -1.41
CA GLU A 653 -4.19 -12.89 -0.49
C GLU A 653 -3.75 -12.98 0.97
N VAL A 654 -2.91 -13.98 1.29
CA VAL A 654 -2.27 -14.11 2.62
C VAL A 654 -1.39 -12.89 2.96
N ALA A 655 -0.67 -12.33 1.98
CA ALA A 655 0.14 -11.13 2.17
C ALA A 655 -0.72 -9.86 2.31
N GLY A 656 -1.85 -9.77 1.59
CA GLY A 656 -2.80 -8.67 1.70
C GLY A 656 -3.46 -8.62 3.08
N ASP A 657 -3.84 -9.77 3.62
CA ASP A 657 -4.44 -9.87 4.94
C ASP A 657 -3.48 -9.49 6.08
N MET A 658 -2.16 -9.53 5.85
CA MET A 658 -1.16 -9.02 6.81
C MET A 658 -1.29 -7.52 7.09
N GLY A 659 -1.72 -6.75 6.09
CA GLY A 659 -1.84 -5.29 6.16
C GLY A 659 -3.23 -4.82 6.57
N ARG A 660 -4.21 -5.72 6.66
CA ARG A 660 -5.61 -5.39 6.92
C ARG A 660 -5.98 -5.75 8.36
N PRO A 661 -6.51 -4.82 9.17
CA PRO A 661 -7.06 -5.15 10.47
C PRO A 661 -8.40 -5.91 10.35
N VAL A 662 -8.73 -6.73 11.34
CA VAL A 662 -10.04 -7.37 11.49
C VAL A 662 -10.95 -6.31 12.11
N THR A 663 -11.65 -5.56 11.28
CA THR A 663 -12.64 -4.58 11.73
C THR A 663 -14.02 -5.21 11.83
N GLY A 664 -14.77 -4.83 12.87
CA GLY A 664 -16.17 -5.21 13.07
C GLY A 664 -17.17 -4.22 12.50
#